data_AF-A0A7V8V767-F1
#
_entry.id   AF-A0A7V8V767-F1
#
_cell.length_a   1.000
_cell.length_b   1.000
_cell.length_c   1.000
_cell.angle_alpha   90.00
_cell.angle_beta   90.00
_cell.angle_gamma   90.00
#
_symmetry.space_group_name_H-M   'P 1'
#
loop_
_entity.id
_entity.type
_entity.pdbx_description
1 polymer ?
#
loop_
_entity_poly.entity_id
_entity_poly.type
_entity_poly.pdbx_seq_one_letter_code
_entity_poly.pdbx_strand_id
1 'polypeptide(L)'
;MPISPCPHCGTDLEIESRFIGKTIRCSHCNGQFTAEEPAPNEENDNSTFVAILGGIAAFHAAGFLILALWQGFGLAFFLLIMVLGLELVIWKRNQILGFVEATISSAMTSPDEEYIEPILDVSHQAPQPERNSNSRQSRRTNVRTNDDDLVEVIPQGRTSSRSPIPSPTRERAPSNSRPPSSNRSYPPTPGVRREPESRQPNCRFLGAGTEVDFGRGAIRDPLVYTSDVGCHGEFDVSLIDTTLVVAKSGTPVRDSLPYWPSYYHCTPAQRSVYLDWLSTGKADPNVELGYVFIYFYGLERRVLIDRADFYLVAEEMIRFLPLYGYSNSFRRYASGLLWLSLLLGSESEQLPEDLLTKAIAETPRWNDELVERYLAILFNAKRPLPVDAAFHVCQNDARSASSVIVRRHEDEFKALFGTRYREKYGEGIELRASKREKRVPYHPASSSLMQGYGAISNVELPKMPDVLAISSQFKGLAEIWNESIEHLKAFSRAARKAGGEVTTEAYEALPDELRQGDHPEMDAWMQAWEGHVDEEHRPLVPVGALAKIKGLPERERLTKAQCMKIVQSADAMGLAIEPDVRMTGTNYRWDEKVILFFQEDDSTDQRKYMAASALLRLGTTIAEADGTIDDVELEYISNHLEGQFNLSDFDSKRLECLQYLLLHSQAGDNKVGKTLAKRLSREHRLVVGEYLVGIAAADEVITSDEVKALRKAYKLLELDSKDLDDLISKHEASKTASSAVGTDAEGELRLDHSEISRILSETRAVAGILEEAMSDVDEEDEGDIEEESEMPEGDCKPDATAIKDESAEYGETDDEINIDARYKPFLLATLNQSEWDLGDLRALADTHKVMLAGAIEAINEWSMDRYGDWIIEEGDPIQIRHDLLEEKI
;
A
#
# COMPACT_ATOMS: atom_id res chain seq x y z
N MET A 1 0.29 -41.89 19.87
CA MET A 1 0.88 -42.62 21.04
C MET A 1 -0.25 -43.41 21.73
N PRO A 2 -0.06 -44.28 22.75
CA PRO A 2 -1.23 -44.83 23.43
C PRO A 2 -2.00 -43.69 24.12
N ILE A 3 -3.23 -43.45 23.67
CA ILE A 3 -4.15 -42.47 24.24
C ILE A 3 -4.87 -43.16 25.39
N SER A 4 -4.76 -42.60 26.60
CA SER A 4 -5.48 -43.09 27.77
C SER A 4 -6.18 -41.92 28.47
N PRO A 5 -7.49 -42.02 28.74
CA PRO A 5 -8.20 -40.97 29.46
C PRO A 5 -7.69 -40.86 30.89
N CYS A 6 -7.44 -39.63 31.34
CA CYS A 6 -7.11 -39.36 32.73
C CYS A 6 -8.28 -39.83 33.63
N PRO A 7 -8.04 -40.69 34.63
CA PRO A 7 -9.13 -41.19 35.51
C PRO A 7 -9.77 -40.10 36.39
N HIS A 8 -9.15 -38.91 36.49
CA HIS A 8 -9.64 -37.81 37.32
C HIS A 8 -10.49 -36.78 36.56
N CYS A 9 -10.15 -36.47 35.29
CA CYS A 9 -10.88 -35.48 34.49
C CYS A 9 -11.46 -36.00 33.18
N GLY A 10 -11.16 -37.26 32.81
CA GLY A 10 -11.66 -37.90 31.58
C GLY A 10 -11.02 -37.40 30.29
N THR A 11 -10.07 -36.46 30.37
CA THR A 11 -9.35 -35.95 29.20
C THR A 11 -8.40 -37.02 28.68
N ASP A 12 -8.47 -37.29 27.38
CA ASP A 12 -7.58 -38.21 26.67
C ASP A 12 -6.14 -37.66 26.66
N LEU A 13 -5.20 -38.44 27.22
CA LEU A 13 -3.79 -38.06 27.30
C LEU A 13 -2.96 -39.00 26.43
N GLU A 14 -2.11 -38.45 25.58
CA GLU A 14 -1.06 -39.21 24.91
C GLU A 14 0.07 -39.50 25.90
N ILE A 15 0.21 -40.76 26.31
CA ILE A 15 1.26 -41.16 27.24
C ILE A 15 2.38 -41.84 26.45
N GLU A 16 3.58 -41.25 26.45
CA GLU A 16 4.72 -41.94 25.82
C GLU A 16 4.98 -43.29 26.50
N SER A 17 5.33 -44.30 25.70
CA SER A 17 5.53 -45.68 26.16
C SER A 17 6.56 -45.84 27.28
N ARG A 18 7.51 -44.91 27.42
CA ARG A 18 8.50 -44.86 28.52
C ARG A 18 7.93 -44.50 29.90
N PHE A 19 6.69 -43.99 29.95
CA PHE A 19 5.99 -43.62 31.18
C PHE A 19 4.95 -44.64 31.62
N ILE A 20 4.68 -45.68 30.81
CA ILE A 20 3.82 -46.81 31.19
C ILE A 20 4.41 -47.49 32.45
N GLY A 21 3.58 -47.66 33.48
CA GLY A 21 3.95 -48.19 34.79
C GLY A 21 4.51 -47.17 35.78
N LYS A 22 4.63 -45.88 35.43
CA LYS A 22 5.08 -44.80 36.34
C LYS A 22 3.92 -43.90 36.76
N THR A 23 4.02 -43.31 37.96
CA THR A 23 3.08 -42.29 38.43
C THR A 23 3.38 -40.97 37.74
N ILE A 24 2.42 -40.49 36.97
CA ILE A 24 2.46 -39.25 36.20
C ILE A 24 1.38 -38.29 36.71
N ARG A 25 1.51 -37.00 36.39
CA ARG A 25 0.51 -35.99 36.74
C ARG A 25 -0.12 -35.45 35.48
N CYS A 26 -1.45 -35.40 35.47
CA CYS A 26 -2.21 -34.81 34.39
C CYS A 26 -1.96 -33.30 34.34
N SER A 27 -1.57 -32.78 33.17
CA SER A 27 -1.35 -31.36 32.90
C SER A 27 -2.62 -30.51 33.09
N HIS A 28 -3.80 -31.07 32.81
CA HIS A 28 -5.08 -30.35 32.88
C HIS A 28 -5.67 -30.25 34.29
N CYS A 29 -5.62 -31.32 35.08
CA CYS A 29 -6.27 -31.36 36.40
C CYS A 29 -5.29 -31.46 37.58
N ASN A 30 -3.98 -31.58 37.32
CA ASN A 30 -2.94 -31.85 38.31
C ASN A 30 -3.14 -33.15 39.13
N GLY A 31 -4.07 -34.03 38.72
CA GLY A 31 -4.31 -35.33 39.35
C GLY A 31 -3.18 -36.32 39.04
N GLN A 32 -2.68 -37.02 40.07
CA GLN A 32 -1.64 -38.04 39.92
C GLN A 32 -2.28 -39.42 39.66
N PHE A 33 -1.78 -40.14 38.67
CA PHE A 33 -2.23 -41.50 38.35
C PHE A 33 -1.09 -42.31 37.72
N THR A 34 -1.17 -43.64 37.79
CA THR A 34 -0.17 -44.52 37.18
C THR A 34 -0.61 -44.83 35.75
N ALA A 35 0.28 -44.64 34.78
CA ALA A 35 -0.03 -44.95 33.38
C ALA A 35 -0.13 -46.46 33.15
N GLU A 36 -1.28 -46.95 32.69
CA GLU A 36 -1.53 -48.36 32.37
C GLU A 36 -1.53 -48.59 30.85
N GLU A 37 -1.25 -49.83 30.42
CA GLU A 37 -1.21 -50.21 29.00
C GLU A 37 -2.65 -50.33 28.44
N PRO A 38 -3.01 -49.69 27.32
CA PRO A 38 -4.38 -49.69 26.81
C PRO A 38 -4.79 -51.08 26.27
N ALA A 39 -6.02 -51.51 26.59
CA ALA A 39 -6.59 -52.76 26.09
C ALA A 39 -6.99 -52.67 24.60
N PRO A 40 -6.88 -53.75 23.81
CA PRO A 40 -7.22 -53.74 22.38
C PRO A 40 -8.74 -53.64 22.18
N ASN A 41 -9.21 -52.60 21.48
CA ASN A 41 -10.63 -52.40 21.14
C ASN A 41 -11.05 -53.22 19.89
N GLU A 42 -12.23 -53.84 19.97
CA GLU A 42 -12.90 -54.63 18.92
C GLU A 42 -13.36 -53.76 17.73
N GLU A 43 -13.15 -54.25 16.51
CA GLU A 43 -13.65 -53.67 15.25
C GLU A 43 -15.19 -53.69 15.20
N ASN A 44 -15.82 -52.53 14.97
CA ASN A 44 -17.25 -52.43 14.65
C ASN A 44 -17.42 -52.12 13.16
N ASP A 45 -18.01 -53.07 12.44
CA ASP A 45 -18.13 -53.16 10.98
C ASP A 45 -19.13 -52.14 10.40
N ASN A 46 -18.63 -51.01 9.90
CA ASN A 46 -19.41 -49.97 9.18
C ASN A 46 -19.53 -50.23 7.67
N SER A 47 -18.97 -51.33 7.14
CA SER A 47 -18.89 -51.56 5.69
C SER A 47 -20.23 -51.91 5.05
N THR A 48 -21.11 -52.59 5.79
CA THR A 48 -22.41 -53.05 5.28
C THR A 48 -23.42 -51.91 5.14
N PHE A 49 -23.29 -50.86 5.94
CA PHE A 49 -24.22 -49.71 5.92
C PHE A 49 -23.94 -48.76 4.75
N VAL A 50 -22.66 -48.53 4.44
CA VAL A 50 -22.23 -47.69 3.31
C VAL A 50 -22.62 -48.33 1.97
N ALA A 51 -22.53 -49.65 1.84
CA ALA A 51 -22.95 -50.37 0.64
C ALA A 51 -24.46 -50.26 0.37
N ILE A 52 -25.29 -50.27 1.42
CA ILE A 52 -26.75 -50.13 1.30
C ILE A 52 -27.13 -48.71 0.84
N LEU A 53 -26.49 -47.68 1.40
CA LEU A 53 -26.72 -46.29 1.01
C LEU A 53 -26.29 -46.01 -0.45
N GLY A 54 -25.16 -46.56 -0.88
CA GLY A 54 -24.71 -46.46 -2.27
C GLY A 54 -25.69 -47.10 -3.26
N GLY A 55 -26.30 -48.24 -2.90
CA GLY A 55 -27.30 -48.92 -3.73
C GLY A 55 -28.61 -48.12 -3.88
N ILE A 56 -29.06 -47.46 -2.81
CA ILE A 56 -30.27 -46.63 -2.81
C ILE A 56 -30.07 -45.38 -3.69
N ALA A 57 -28.91 -44.71 -3.57
CA ALA A 57 -28.59 -43.54 -4.38
C ALA A 57 -28.55 -43.86 -5.89
N ALA A 58 -27.95 -45.00 -6.27
CA ALA A 58 -27.90 -45.44 -7.66
C ALA A 58 -29.31 -45.77 -8.21
N PHE A 59 -30.18 -46.35 -7.39
CA PHE A 59 -31.56 -46.65 -7.77
C PHE A 59 -32.39 -45.39 -8.02
N HIS A 60 -32.25 -44.36 -7.17
CA HIS A 60 -32.93 -43.08 -7.36
C HIS A 60 -32.42 -42.32 -8.57
N ALA A 61 -31.10 -42.33 -8.81
CA ALA A 61 -30.51 -41.71 -9.99
C ALA A 61 -31.01 -42.37 -11.30
N ALA A 62 -31.06 -43.70 -11.34
CA ALA A 62 -31.59 -44.42 -12.49
C ALA A 62 -33.10 -44.17 -12.69
N GLY A 63 -33.88 -44.20 -11.62
CA GLY A 63 -35.32 -43.89 -11.66
C GLY A 63 -35.61 -42.46 -12.15
N PHE A 64 -34.83 -41.49 -11.67
CA PHE A 64 -34.92 -40.10 -12.10
C PHE A 64 -34.60 -39.93 -13.59
N LEU A 65 -33.52 -40.52 -14.08
CA LEU A 65 -33.14 -40.44 -15.50
C LEU A 65 -34.19 -41.07 -16.42
N ILE A 66 -34.76 -42.23 -16.03
CA ILE A 66 -35.82 -42.87 -16.81
C ILE A 66 -37.09 -42.01 -16.85
N LEU A 67 -37.49 -41.44 -15.70
CA LEU A 67 -38.66 -40.55 -15.61
C LEU A 67 -38.44 -39.24 -16.37
N ALA A 68 -37.25 -38.66 -16.30
CA ALA A 68 -36.90 -37.43 -17.01
C ALA A 68 -36.96 -37.62 -18.53
N LEU A 69 -36.53 -38.79 -19.03
CA LEU A 69 -36.60 -39.13 -20.45
C LEU A 69 -38.02 -39.39 -20.95
N TRP A 70 -38.93 -39.89 -20.09
CA TRP A 70 -40.30 -40.23 -20.49
C TRP A 70 -41.33 -39.12 -20.29
N GLN A 71 -41.20 -38.32 -19.22
CA GLN A 71 -42.24 -37.35 -18.81
C GLN A 71 -41.71 -35.92 -18.63
N GLY A 72 -40.43 -35.69 -18.94
CA GLY A 72 -39.79 -34.38 -18.82
C GLY A 72 -39.22 -34.12 -17.42
N PHE A 73 -38.17 -33.29 -17.38
CA PHE A 73 -37.32 -33.10 -16.21
C PHE A 73 -38.06 -32.55 -14.99
N GLY A 74 -39.04 -31.64 -15.20
CA GLY A 74 -39.76 -30.99 -14.11
C GLY A 74 -40.61 -31.96 -13.26
N LEU A 75 -41.31 -32.90 -13.89
CA LEU A 75 -42.13 -33.88 -13.16
C LEU A 75 -41.26 -34.94 -12.46
N ALA A 76 -40.18 -35.37 -13.12
CA ALA A 76 -39.21 -36.31 -12.56
C ALA A 76 -38.55 -35.74 -11.29
N PHE A 77 -38.23 -34.44 -11.31
CA PHE A 77 -37.59 -33.75 -10.18
C PHE A 77 -38.55 -33.60 -8.99
N PHE A 78 -39.81 -33.24 -9.26
CA PHE A 78 -40.83 -33.16 -8.22
C PHE A 78 -41.08 -34.52 -7.54
N LEU A 79 -41.12 -35.63 -8.31
CA LEU A 79 -41.30 -36.97 -7.76
C LEU A 79 -40.08 -37.46 -6.98
N LEU A 80 -38.86 -37.13 -7.40
CA LEU A 80 -37.63 -37.43 -6.67
C LEU A 80 -37.64 -36.77 -5.28
N ILE A 81 -38.02 -35.49 -5.21
CA ILE A 81 -38.12 -34.75 -3.94
C ILE A 81 -39.18 -35.38 -3.01
N MET A 82 -40.32 -35.79 -3.56
CA MET A 82 -41.38 -36.45 -2.78
C MET A 82 -40.93 -37.80 -2.22
N VAL A 83 -40.15 -38.58 -2.98
CA VAL A 83 -39.62 -39.88 -2.56
C VAL A 83 -38.52 -39.71 -1.50
N LEU A 84 -37.58 -38.79 -1.69
CA LEU A 84 -36.54 -38.48 -0.70
C LEU A 84 -37.13 -37.90 0.60
N GLY A 85 -38.18 -37.08 0.49
CA GLY A 85 -38.93 -36.58 1.64
C GLY A 85 -39.65 -37.70 2.40
N LEU A 86 -40.17 -38.72 1.71
CA LEU A 86 -40.79 -39.88 2.34
C LEU A 86 -39.75 -40.78 3.02
N GLU A 87 -38.58 -40.95 2.41
CA GLU A 87 -37.46 -41.74 2.95
C GLU A 87 -36.87 -41.09 4.22
N LEU A 88 -36.75 -39.76 4.25
CA LEU A 88 -36.36 -38.99 5.44
C LEU A 88 -37.35 -39.12 6.61
N VAL A 89 -38.64 -39.33 6.32
CA VAL A 89 -39.67 -39.56 7.34
C VAL A 89 -39.63 -41.00 7.86
N ILE A 90 -39.23 -41.96 7.02
CA ILE A 90 -39.18 -43.39 7.36
C ILE A 90 -37.88 -43.77 8.08
N TRP A 91 -36.76 -43.12 7.76
CA TRP A 91 -35.49 -43.34 8.46
C TRP A 91 -35.35 -42.44 9.69
N LYS A 92 -35.29 -43.05 10.88
CA LYS A 92 -35.29 -42.38 12.18
C LYS A 92 -34.17 -41.32 12.30
N ARG A 93 -34.58 -40.05 12.38
CA ARG A 93 -33.81 -38.82 12.66
C ARG A 93 -32.72 -38.93 13.74
N ASN A 94 -32.87 -39.83 14.70
CA ASN A 94 -31.99 -39.91 15.88
C ASN A 94 -30.69 -40.69 15.65
N GLN A 95 -30.59 -41.55 14.62
CA GLN A 95 -29.35 -42.30 14.37
C GLN A 95 -28.32 -41.50 13.55
N ILE A 96 -28.78 -40.62 12.67
CA ILE A 96 -27.90 -39.75 11.87
C ILE A 96 -27.31 -38.64 12.76
N LEU A 97 -28.12 -38.08 13.67
CA LEU A 97 -27.64 -37.05 14.62
C LEU A 97 -26.57 -37.58 15.58
N GLY A 98 -26.70 -38.81 16.08
CA GLY A 98 -25.69 -39.40 16.97
C GLY A 98 -24.36 -39.69 16.28
N PHE A 99 -24.36 -39.97 14.98
CA PHE A 99 -23.14 -40.17 14.20
C PHE A 99 -22.43 -38.83 13.88
N VAL A 100 -23.20 -37.79 13.56
CA VAL A 100 -22.67 -36.44 13.34
C VAL A 100 -22.05 -35.88 14.63
N GLU A 101 -22.70 -36.11 15.78
CA GLU A 101 -22.19 -35.68 17.08
C GLU A 101 -20.91 -36.44 17.49
N ALA A 102 -20.81 -37.73 17.18
CA ALA A 102 -19.59 -38.52 17.40
C ALA A 102 -18.44 -38.12 16.45
N THR A 103 -18.75 -37.76 15.20
CA THR A 103 -17.76 -37.36 14.19
C THR A 103 -17.23 -35.95 14.46
N ILE A 104 -18.09 -35.02 14.91
CA ILE A 104 -17.70 -33.67 15.32
C ILE A 104 -16.86 -33.73 16.62
N SER A 105 -17.20 -34.59 17.57
CA SER A 105 -16.40 -34.76 18.79
C SER A 105 -15.01 -35.34 18.52
N SER A 106 -14.85 -36.16 17.47
CA SER A 106 -13.56 -36.71 17.04
C SER A 106 -12.73 -35.75 16.19
N ALA A 107 -13.33 -34.71 15.60
CA ALA A 107 -12.67 -33.75 14.72
C ALA A 107 -12.23 -32.46 15.45
N MET A 108 -12.71 -32.19 16.67
CA MET A 108 -12.37 -30.99 17.46
C MET A 108 -11.20 -31.18 18.45
N THR A 109 -10.29 -32.11 18.20
CA THR A 109 -9.02 -32.21 18.95
C THR A 109 -7.84 -32.09 17.99
N SER A 110 -7.26 -30.88 17.90
CA SER A 110 -5.94 -30.67 17.30
C SER A 110 -4.86 -31.17 18.27
N PRO A 111 -3.77 -31.79 17.77
CA PRO A 111 -2.65 -32.18 18.60
C PRO A 111 -1.70 -31.00 18.79
N ASP A 112 -1.83 -30.28 19.91
CA ASP A 112 -0.75 -29.41 20.38
C ASP A 112 0.31 -30.29 21.06
N GLU A 113 1.55 -30.26 20.54
CA GLU A 113 2.70 -30.92 21.15
C GLU A 113 3.02 -30.27 22.51
N GLU A 114 2.54 -30.83 23.62
CA GLU A 114 2.94 -30.42 24.96
C GLU A 114 3.51 -31.60 25.80
N TYR A 115 4.77 -31.43 26.21
CA TYR A 115 5.60 -32.41 26.91
C TYR A 115 5.15 -32.72 28.35
N ILE A 116 5.28 -33.98 28.77
CA ILE A 116 4.99 -34.46 30.14
C ILE A 116 6.26 -34.38 31.02
N GLU A 117 6.18 -33.69 32.17
CA GLU A 117 7.23 -33.68 33.20
C GLU A 117 6.99 -34.73 34.32
N PRO A 118 8.02 -35.49 34.75
CA PRO A 118 7.95 -36.39 35.90
C PRO A 118 8.04 -35.63 37.22
N ILE A 119 7.26 -36.06 38.22
CA ILE A 119 7.20 -35.36 39.51
C ILE A 119 7.95 -36.09 40.62
N LEU A 120 8.89 -35.35 41.20
CA LEU A 120 9.49 -35.59 42.51
C LEU A 120 8.59 -35.01 43.61
N ASP A 121 8.57 -35.73 44.73
CA ASP A 121 7.61 -35.63 45.83
C ASP A 121 7.75 -34.36 46.70
N VAL A 122 6.70 -34.13 47.51
CA VAL A 122 6.57 -33.26 48.71
C VAL A 122 5.70 -32.00 48.60
N SER A 123 4.40 -32.23 48.78
CA SER A 123 3.52 -31.74 49.87
C SER A 123 3.08 -30.27 50.03
N HIS A 124 1.76 -30.06 49.83
CA HIS A 124 0.74 -29.56 50.79
C HIS A 124 -0.24 -28.48 50.28
N GLN A 125 -1.49 -28.94 50.16
CA GLN A 125 -2.77 -28.31 50.55
C GLN A 125 -3.42 -27.18 49.71
N ALA A 126 -4.54 -27.60 49.10
CA ALA A 126 -5.69 -26.89 48.55
C ALA A 126 -6.46 -26.03 49.62
N PRO A 127 -7.62 -25.39 49.34
CA PRO A 127 -8.42 -25.35 48.10
C PRO A 127 -9.02 -23.98 47.69
N GLN A 128 -9.53 -23.97 46.45
CA GLN A 128 -10.49 -23.05 45.79
C GLN A 128 -11.87 -23.00 46.55
N PRO A 129 -13.03 -22.41 46.09
CA PRO A 129 -13.41 -22.05 44.71
C PRO A 129 -14.53 -20.99 44.45
N GLU A 130 -14.84 -20.83 43.15
CA GLU A 130 -16.18 -20.74 42.52
C GLU A 130 -17.11 -19.56 42.82
N ARG A 131 -17.93 -19.00 41.93
CA ARG A 131 -18.26 -19.12 40.49
C ARG A 131 -19.43 -18.13 40.27
N ASN A 132 -19.58 -17.60 39.05
CA ASN A 132 -20.82 -17.54 38.24
C ASN A 132 -22.17 -17.15 38.91
N SER A 133 -23.09 -16.40 38.31
CA SER A 133 -23.30 -15.95 36.94
C SER A 133 -24.74 -15.43 36.85
N ASN A 134 -25.04 -14.66 35.81
CA ASN A 134 -26.32 -14.65 35.09
C ASN A 134 -27.55 -14.03 35.78
N SER A 135 -28.53 -13.44 35.09
CA SER A 135 -28.69 -12.90 33.73
C SER A 135 -30.14 -12.40 33.62
N ARG A 136 -30.41 -11.62 32.56
CA ARG A 136 -31.69 -11.51 31.82
C ARG A 136 -32.79 -10.59 32.39
N GLN A 137 -33.06 -9.47 31.68
CA GLN A 137 -34.11 -9.27 30.63
C GLN A 137 -35.47 -8.88 31.24
N SER A 138 -36.35 -8.04 30.70
CA SER A 138 -36.47 -7.23 29.48
C SER A 138 -37.82 -6.49 29.60
N ARG A 139 -37.95 -5.25 29.12
CA ARG A 139 -39.02 -4.85 28.16
C ARG A 139 -38.97 -3.37 27.73
N ARG A 140 -39.15 -3.20 26.42
CA ARG A 140 -39.03 -2.02 25.53
C ARG A 140 -40.12 -0.95 25.69
N THR A 141 -39.79 0.30 25.35
CA THR A 141 -40.40 1.09 24.24
C THR A 141 -39.65 2.41 23.97
N ASN A 142 -39.21 2.57 22.71
CA ASN A 142 -38.86 3.74 21.86
C ASN A 142 -38.47 5.08 22.50
N VAL A 143 -37.27 5.59 22.17
CA VAL A 143 -36.91 7.00 21.85
C VAL A 143 -35.42 7.08 21.43
N ARG A 144 -35.14 7.79 20.32
CA ARG A 144 -33.87 8.41 19.82
C ARG A 144 -32.56 7.63 20.05
N THR A 145 -31.90 7.24 18.95
CA THR A 145 -30.53 6.69 18.95
C THR A 145 -29.55 7.79 19.34
N ASN A 146 -29.17 7.78 20.62
CA ASN A 146 -27.89 8.26 21.10
C ASN A 146 -26.95 7.05 21.03
N ASP A 147 -25.91 7.12 20.21
CA ASP A 147 -24.87 6.12 20.14
C ASP A 147 -23.70 6.59 21.01
N ASP A 148 -23.66 6.06 22.23
CA ASP A 148 -22.50 6.04 23.13
C ASP A 148 -22.35 4.55 23.54
N ASP A 149 -21.18 3.95 23.31
CA ASP A 149 -20.46 3.09 24.28
C ASP A 149 -19.30 2.33 23.59
N LEU A 150 -18.07 2.83 23.80
CA LEU A 150 -16.79 2.19 23.43
C LEU A 150 -16.17 1.51 24.66
N VAL A 151 -15.56 0.34 24.47
CA VAL A 151 -15.00 -0.53 25.55
C VAL A 151 -13.47 -0.52 25.49
N GLU A 152 -12.78 -0.61 26.62
CA GLU A 152 -11.31 -0.69 26.71
C GLU A 152 -10.81 -2.09 27.12
N VAL A 153 -9.56 -2.42 26.76
CA VAL A 153 -8.91 -3.74 26.81
C VAL A 153 -7.90 -3.75 27.96
N ILE A 154 -7.94 -4.73 28.85
CA ILE A 154 -7.06 -4.82 30.03
C ILE A 154 -5.99 -5.92 29.81
N PRO A 155 -4.70 -5.68 30.11
CA PRO A 155 -3.66 -6.72 30.10
C PRO A 155 -3.85 -7.75 31.23
N GLN A 156 -3.59 -9.03 30.94
CA GLN A 156 -3.88 -10.14 31.84
C GLN A 156 -3.07 -10.12 33.16
N GLY A 157 -3.75 -10.33 34.29
CA GLY A 157 -3.11 -10.58 35.58
C GLY A 157 -4.05 -10.86 36.76
N ARG A 158 -4.32 -12.16 36.99
CA ARG A 158 -4.81 -12.82 38.24
C ARG A 158 -6.30 -12.80 38.59
N THR A 159 -6.77 -14.03 38.85
CA THR A 159 -8.12 -14.45 39.24
C THR A 159 -8.28 -14.52 40.77
N SER A 160 -9.48 -14.19 41.30
CA SER A 160 -10.01 -14.85 42.49
C SER A 160 -11.55 -14.77 42.55
N SER A 161 -12.16 -15.79 43.14
CA SER A 161 -13.57 -16.18 43.06
C SER A 161 -14.30 -16.02 44.40
N ARG A 162 -15.61 -15.69 44.40
CA ARG A 162 -16.61 -16.33 45.29
C ARG A 162 -18.10 -16.01 45.00
N SER A 163 -18.96 -17.03 45.06
CA SER A 163 -20.44 -17.06 44.88
C SER A 163 -21.31 -16.48 46.03
N PRO A 164 -22.65 -16.29 45.82
CA PRO A 164 -23.57 -15.54 46.70
C PRO A 164 -24.58 -16.40 47.54
N ILE A 165 -25.26 -15.76 48.52
CA ILE A 165 -26.34 -16.30 49.40
C ILE A 165 -27.59 -15.36 49.31
N PRO A 166 -28.84 -15.86 49.49
CA PRO A 166 -30.02 -15.40 48.74
C PRO A 166 -30.87 -14.32 49.42
N SER A 167 -31.67 -13.61 48.61
CA SER A 167 -32.70 -12.65 49.07
C SER A 167 -34.10 -13.28 49.18
N PRO A 168 -34.93 -12.88 50.15
CA PRO A 168 -36.29 -13.39 50.34
C PRO A 168 -37.36 -12.67 49.51
N THR A 169 -38.44 -13.41 49.29
CA THR A 169 -39.66 -13.18 48.52
C THR A 169 -40.65 -12.17 49.14
N ARG A 170 -41.62 -11.76 48.29
CA ARG A 170 -43.00 -11.24 48.56
C ARG A 170 -43.10 -9.70 48.70
N GLU A 171 -44.10 -8.99 48.16
CA GLU A 171 -45.46 -9.35 47.72
C GLU A 171 -46.06 -8.19 46.89
N ARG A 172 -46.93 -8.50 45.91
CA ARG A 172 -47.64 -7.50 45.08
C ARG A 172 -49.11 -7.45 45.52
N ALA A 173 -49.65 -6.25 45.71
CA ALA A 173 -51.10 -6.00 45.77
C ALA A 173 -51.48 -4.76 44.92
N PRO A 174 -52.70 -4.69 44.34
CA PRO A 174 -53.05 -3.80 43.23
C PRO A 174 -54.04 -2.68 43.61
N SER A 175 -54.13 -1.60 42.83
CA SER A 175 -55.43 -1.01 42.41
C SER A 175 -55.31 0.27 41.57
N ASN A 176 -56.05 0.27 40.47
CA ASN A 176 -56.64 1.36 39.68
C ASN A 176 -56.69 2.78 40.28
N SER A 177 -56.39 3.79 39.45
CA SER A 177 -57.34 4.85 39.04
C SER A 177 -56.71 5.86 38.05
N ARG A 178 -57.47 6.23 37.02
CA ARG A 178 -57.31 7.43 36.16
C ARG A 178 -58.40 8.44 36.60
N PRO A 179 -58.44 9.70 36.10
CA PRO A 179 -57.43 10.76 35.93
C PRO A 179 -57.95 12.05 36.67
N PRO A 180 -57.52 13.33 36.45
CA PRO A 180 -57.70 14.06 35.18
C PRO A 180 -56.61 15.09 34.81
N SER A 181 -56.70 15.51 33.55
CA SER A 181 -56.04 16.63 32.87
C SER A 181 -56.22 17.99 33.54
N SER A 182 -55.16 18.82 33.55
CA SER A 182 -55.33 20.29 33.59
C SER A 182 -54.30 20.98 32.70
N ASN A 183 -54.82 21.74 31.73
CA ASN A 183 -54.11 22.74 30.94
C ASN A 183 -53.59 23.86 31.86
N ARG A 184 -52.33 24.25 31.73
CA ARG A 184 -51.89 25.57 32.17
C ARG A 184 -50.86 26.19 31.22
N SER A 185 -51.23 27.36 30.73
CA SER A 185 -50.54 28.24 29.80
C SER A 185 -49.29 28.86 30.45
N TYR A 186 -48.21 28.97 29.69
CA TYR A 186 -46.99 29.69 30.06
C TYR A 186 -47.15 31.21 29.81
N PRO A 187 -46.71 32.10 30.72
CA PRO A 187 -46.42 33.49 30.40
C PRO A 187 -44.94 33.68 30.00
N PRO A 188 -44.61 34.78 29.28
CA PRO A 188 -43.35 34.93 28.55
C PRO A 188 -42.19 35.42 29.44
N THR A 189 -40.98 35.11 28.95
CA THR A 189 -39.64 35.54 29.38
C THR A 189 -39.51 37.03 29.72
N PRO A 190 -38.59 37.35 30.64
CA PRO A 190 -37.69 38.49 30.47
C PRO A 190 -36.22 38.02 30.45
N GLY A 191 -35.53 38.36 29.36
CA GLY A 191 -34.09 38.23 29.24
C GLY A 191 -33.36 39.26 30.09
N VAL A 192 -32.42 38.76 30.88
CA VAL A 192 -31.24 39.49 31.34
C VAL A 192 -30.08 38.50 31.24
N ARG A 193 -29.17 38.77 30.31
CA ARG A 193 -27.92 38.04 30.10
C ARG A 193 -27.08 38.22 31.36
N ARG A 194 -26.90 37.16 32.15
CA ARG A 194 -25.84 37.10 33.17
C ARG A 194 -24.60 36.54 32.47
N GLU A 195 -23.48 37.25 32.54
CA GLU A 195 -22.18 36.66 32.27
C GLU A 195 -21.96 35.46 33.21
N PRO A 196 -21.32 34.37 32.77
CA PRO A 196 -21.07 33.23 33.64
C PRO A 196 -19.94 33.57 34.63
N GLU A 197 -20.27 34.30 35.69
CA GLU A 197 -19.50 34.27 36.93
C GLU A 197 -19.72 32.90 37.60
N SER A 198 -18.89 31.91 37.27
CA SER A 198 -18.86 30.64 38.01
C SER A 198 -17.48 30.34 38.60
N ARG A 199 -16.83 31.36 39.18
CA ARG A 199 -15.76 31.11 40.15
C ARG A 199 -16.41 30.56 41.42
N GLN A 200 -16.54 29.24 41.51
CA GLN A 200 -16.80 28.60 42.81
C GLN A 200 -15.63 28.98 43.75
N PRO A 201 -15.89 29.67 44.88
CA PRO A 201 -14.85 30.37 45.64
C PRO A 201 -13.78 29.48 46.27
N ASN A 202 -13.96 28.14 46.22
CA ASN A 202 -13.10 27.19 46.91
C ASN A 202 -12.29 26.27 45.97
N CYS A 203 -12.52 26.33 44.66
CA CYS A 203 -11.80 25.53 43.66
C CYS A 203 -10.74 26.40 42.97
N ARG A 204 -9.48 25.95 42.93
CA ARG A 204 -8.39 26.66 42.26
C ARG A 204 -7.61 25.73 41.34
N PHE A 205 -7.17 26.27 40.21
CA PHE A 205 -6.23 25.61 39.31
C PHE A 205 -4.79 25.87 39.79
N LEU A 206 -4.00 24.81 39.89
CA LEU A 206 -2.57 24.86 40.18
C LEU A 206 -1.81 24.66 38.86
N GLY A 207 -1.42 25.77 38.23
CA GLY A 207 -0.79 25.79 36.90
C GLY A 207 0.75 25.72 36.93
N ALA A 208 1.37 26.08 35.81
CA ALA A 208 2.83 26.21 35.73
C ALA A 208 3.38 27.24 36.74
N GLY A 209 4.57 26.98 37.26
CA GLY A 209 5.25 27.74 38.31
C GLY A 209 4.69 27.51 39.72
N THR A 210 3.74 26.59 39.89
CA THR A 210 3.18 26.26 41.21
C THR A 210 3.75 24.96 41.77
N GLU A 211 3.81 24.87 43.10
CA GLU A 211 4.24 23.68 43.83
C GLU A 211 3.18 23.32 44.87
N VAL A 212 2.83 22.03 44.96
CA VAL A 212 1.88 21.50 45.93
C VAL A 212 2.36 20.16 46.46
N ASP A 213 2.09 19.89 47.73
CA ASP A 213 2.36 18.59 48.35
C ASP A 213 1.05 18.01 48.91
N PHE A 214 0.60 16.91 48.31
CA PHE A 214 -0.57 16.15 48.77
C PHE A 214 -0.19 15.05 49.79
N GLY A 215 0.91 15.24 50.53
CA GLY A 215 1.50 14.23 51.40
C GLY A 215 2.25 13.15 50.62
N ARG A 216 2.82 13.52 49.46
CA ARG A 216 3.54 12.66 48.51
C ARG A 216 4.87 13.26 48.04
N GLY A 217 5.26 14.39 48.63
CA GLY A 217 6.39 15.18 48.17
C GLY A 217 5.94 16.31 47.24
N ALA A 218 6.85 17.24 46.98
CA ALA A 218 6.60 18.40 46.15
C ALA A 218 6.31 18.02 44.70
N ILE A 219 5.09 18.31 44.24
CA ILE A 219 4.68 18.21 42.84
C ILE A 219 4.82 19.60 42.23
N ARG A 220 5.73 19.73 41.27
CA ARG A 220 5.92 20.96 40.48
C ARG A 220 5.09 20.90 39.23
N ASP A 221 4.57 22.06 38.83
CA ASP A 221 3.74 22.22 37.62
C ASP A 221 2.63 21.16 37.56
N PRO A 222 1.77 21.09 38.60
CA PRO A 222 0.87 19.96 38.76
C PRO A 222 -0.22 19.94 37.67
N LEU A 223 -0.68 21.10 37.18
CA LEU A 223 -1.74 21.30 36.19
C LEU A 223 -3.07 20.64 36.57
N VAL A 224 -3.48 20.81 37.83
CA VAL A 224 -4.68 20.19 38.40
C VAL A 224 -5.57 21.21 39.09
N TYR A 225 -6.87 20.92 39.15
CA TYR A 225 -7.78 21.63 40.04
C TYR A 225 -7.74 21.01 41.44
N THR A 226 -7.76 21.85 42.47
CA THR A 226 -7.86 21.41 43.86
C THR A 226 -8.83 22.26 44.67
N SER A 227 -9.36 21.68 45.75
CA SER A 227 -10.12 22.36 46.77
C SER A 227 -9.68 21.93 48.17
N ASP A 228 -9.59 22.91 49.07
CA ASP A 228 -9.33 22.72 50.51
C ASP A 228 -10.63 22.48 51.30
N VAL A 229 -11.78 22.53 50.60
CA VAL A 229 -13.12 22.34 51.15
C VAL A 229 -13.80 21.19 50.40
N GLY A 230 -14.57 20.37 51.13
CA GLY A 230 -15.33 19.26 50.53
C GLY A 230 -16.30 19.76 49.45
N CYS A 231 -16.07 19.32 48.21
CA CYS A 231 -16.86 19.75 47.04
C CYS A 231 -17.78 18.66 46.50
N HIS A 232 -17.72 17.45 47.05
CA HIS A 232 -18.64 16.34 46.77
C HIS A 232 -18.85 15.98 45.28
N GLY A 233 -17.87 16.29 44.42
CA GLY A 233 -17.96 16.05 42.98
C GLY A 233 -18.78 17.07 42.18
N GLU A 234 -19.17 18.21 42.77
CA GLU A 234 -20.05 19.19 42.12
C GLU A 234 -19.35 20.14 41.12
N PHE A 235 -18.02 20.26 41.18
CA PHE A 235 -17.25 21.19 40.34
C PHE A 235 -16.83 20.58 38.99
N ASP A 236 -16.05 19.50 39.06
CA ASP A 236 -15.48 18.78 37.93
C ASP A 236 -15.01 17.39 38.39
N VAL A 237 -15.09 16.39 37.51
CA VAL A 237 -14.63 15.02 37.78
C VAL A 237 -13.12 14.91 38.03
N SER A 238 -12.33 15.89 37.58
CA SER A 238 -10.88 15.98 37.81
C SER A 238 -10.47 16.61 39.16
N LEU A 239 -11.41 17.22 39.89
CA LEU A 239 -11.08 18.01 41.08
C LEU A 239 -10.45 17.18 42.20
N ILE A 240 -9.25 17.56 42.63
CA ILE A 240 -8.60 17.00 43.82
C ILE A 240 -9.19 17.67 45.08
N ASP A 241 -10.18 17.01 45.67
CA ASP A 241 -10.73 17.37 46.97
C ASP A 241 -9.81 16.83 48.09
N THR A 242 -9.09 17.73 48.75
CA THR A 242 -8.10 17.39 49.78
C THR A 242 -8.73 16.92 51.10
N THR A 243 -10.05 17.06 51.27
CA THR A 243 -10.76 16.56 52.44
C THR A 243 -11.04 15.06 52.39
N LEU A 244 -10.88 14.45 51.20
CA LEU A 244 -11.11 13.02 50.99
C LEU A 244 -9.96 12.18 51.55
N VAL A 245 -10.32 11.03 52.12
CA VAL A 245 -9.34 10.09 52.68
C VAL A 245 -8.48 9.48 51.56
N VAL A 246 -7.16 9.52 51.75
CA VAL A 246 -6.15 8.89 50.90
C VAL A 246 -5.44 7.78 51.69
N ALA A 247 -5.29 6.60 51.09
CA ALA A 247 -4.56 5.49 51.71
C ALA A 247 -3.04 5.77 51.77
N LYS A 248 -2.26 4.85 52.35
CA LYS A 248 -0.79 4.92 52.28
C LYS A 248 -0.31 4.55 50.88
N SER A 249 0.81 5.14 50.44
CA SER A 249 1.44 4.74 49.18
C SER A 249 1.76 3.23 49.18
N GLY A 250 1.60 2.59 48.02
CA GLY A 250 1.73 1.14 47.86
C GLY A 250 0.57 0.30 48.42
N THR A 251 -0.54 0.93 48.84
CA THR A 251 -1.75 0.17 49.21
C THR A 251 -2.32 -0.52 47.97
N PRO A 252 -2.53 -1.86 47.99
CA PRO A 252 -3.03 -2.58 46.83
C PRO A 252 -4.47 -2.15 46.49
N VAL A 253 -4.69 -1.84 45.21
CA VAL A 253 -6.02 -1.57 44.66
C VAL A 253 -6.68 -2.91 44.30
N ARG A 254 -7.96 -3.07 44.67
CA ARG A 254 -8.71 -4.32 44.45
C ARG A 254 -9.55 -4.29 43.17
N ASP A 255 -10.10 -3.13 42.85
CA ASP A 255 -11.02 -2.92 41.73
C ASP A 255 -10.42 -1.87 40.77
N SER A 256 -10.52 -2.13 39.48
CA SER A 256 -10.20 -1.15 38.43
C SER A 256 -11.11 0.07 38.50
N LEU A 257 -10.66 1.18 37.91
CA LEU A 257 -11.47 2.37 37.72
C LEU A 257 -12.66 2.08 36.78
N PRO A 258 -13.79 2.77 36.95
CA PRO A 258 -14.88 2.71 35.98
C PRO A 258 -14.48 3.41 34.69
N TYR A 259 -15.18 3.10 33.58
CA TYR A 259 -14.89 3.65 32.25
C TYR A 259 -14.90 5.19 32.20
N TRP A 260 -15.78 5.85 32.95
CA TRP A 260 -15.76 7.30 33.20
C TRP A 260 -15.33 7.59 34.63
N PRO A 261 -14.03 7.63 34.90
CA PRO A 261 -13.50 7.78 36.25
C PRO A 261 -13.69 9.21 36.77
N SER A 262 -13.69 9.35 38.09
CA SER A 262 -13.63 10.66 38.74
C SER A 262 -12.85 10.56 40.04
N TYR A 263 -12.13 11.63 40.38
CA TYR A 263 -11.33 11.66 41.60
C TYR A 263 -12.21 11.51 42.86
N TYR A 264 -13.40 12.12 42.85
CA TYR A 264 -14.35 12.04 43.96
C TYR A 264 -14.79 10.59 44.23
N HIS A 265 -15.10 9.82 43.19
CA HIS A 265 -15.56 8.43 43.34
C HIS A 265 -14.44 7.40 43.55
N CYS A 266 -13.17 7.79 43.37
CA CYS A 266 -12.04 6.91 43.66
C CYS A 266 -12.05 6.47 45.14
N THR A 267 -11.77 5.20 45.38
CA THR A 267 -11.50 4.70 46.74
C THR A 267 -10.22 5.34 47.32
N PRO A 268 -10.00 5.31 48.65
CA PRO A 268 -8.77 5.83 49.24
C PRO A 268 -7.49 5.23 48.64
N ALA A 269 -7.51 3.95 48.24
CA ALA A 269 -6.38 3.29 47.58
C ALA A 269 -6.17 3.83 46.15
N GLN A 270 -7.23 3.97 45.35
CA GLN A 270 -7.16 4.54 44.00
C GLN A 270 -6.68 6.00 44.01
N ARG A 271 -7.16 6.82 44.96
CA ARG A 271 -6.63 8.19 45.14
C ARG A 271 -5.14 8.19 45.45
N SER A 272 -4.66 7.22 46.25
CA SER A 272 -3.22 7.11 46.51
C SER A 272 -2.45 6.83 45.23
N VAL A 273 -2.92 5.92 44.37
CA VAL A 273 -2.25 5.63 43.09
C VAL A 273 -2.23 6.86 42.19
N TYR A 274 -3.34 7.58 42.08
CA TYR A 274 -3.40 8.82 41.30
C TYR A 274 -2.38 9.86 41.78
N LEU A 275 -2.33 10.11 43.09
CA LEU A 275 -1.40 11.09 43.67
C LEU A 275 0.07 10.64 43.56
N ASP A 276 0.33 9.33 43.70
CA ASP A 276 1.67 8.75 43.49
C ASP A 276 2.09 8.96 42.02
N TRP A 277 1.21 8.68 41.05
CA TRP A 277 1.46 8.94 39.63
C TRP A 277 1.70 10.43 39.33
N LEU A 278 0.91 11.34 39.90
CA LEU A 278 1.15 12.79 39.77
C LEU A 278 2.54 13.18 40.32
N SER A 279 2.95 12.62 41.45
CA SER A 279 4.23 12.94 42.11
C SER A 279 5.46 12.44 41.35
N THR A 280 5.29 11.42 40.50
CA THR A 280 6.37 10.88 39.65
C THR A 280 6.51 11.59 38.31
N GLY A 281 5.81 12.72 38.12
CA GLY A 281 5.86 13.49 36.89
C GLY A 281 4.96 12.97 35.77
N LYS A 282 3.95 12.13 36.10
CA LYS A 282 2.94 11.66 35.15
C LYS A 282 3.57 10.94 33.95
N ALA A 283 4.55 10.08 34.22
CA ALA A 283 5.42 9.49 33.19
C ALA A 283 5.41 7.95 33.17
N ASP A 284 4.70 7.30 34.10
CA ASP A 284 4.58 5.84 34.11
C ASP A 284 3.67 5.37 32.96
N PRO A 285 4.20 4.64 31.95
CA PRO A 285 3.39 4.15 30.83
C PRO A 285 2.45 3.00 31.22
N ASN A 286 2.67 2.35 32.37
CA ASN A 286 1.87 1.20 32.81
C ASN A 286 0.76 1.59 33.80
N VAL A 287 0.58 2.88 34.08
CA VAL A 287 -0.53 3.35 34.91
C VAL A 287 -1.85 3.02 34.24
N GLU A 288 -2.86 2.64 35.03
CA GLU A 288 -4.21 2.45 34.51
C GLU A 288 -4.72 3.76 33.87
N LEU A 289 -5.18 3.68 32.63
CA LEU A 289 -5.47 4.85 31.80
C LEU A 289 -6.57 5.74 32.38
N GLY A 290 -7.46 5.19 33.21
CA GLY A 290 -8.46 5.98 33.92
C GLY A 290 -7.86 7.09 34.79
N TYR A 291 -6.66 6.90 35.35
CA TYR A 291 -5.94 7.96 36.07
C TYR A 291 -5.47 9.08 35.14
N VAL A 292 -5.01 8.73 33.93
CA VAL A 292 -4.64 9.69 32.89
C VAL A 292 -5.87 10.48 32.46
N PHE A 293 -7.02 9.83 32.31
CA PHE A 293 -8.29 10.50 31.98
C PHE A 293 -8.77 11.46 33.07
N ILE A 294 -8.69 11.11 34.36
CA ILE A 294 -9.01 12.03 35.46
C ILE A 294 -8.20 13.34 35.32
N TYR A 295 -6.91 13.24 35.01
CA TYR A 295 -6.05 14.40 34.78
C TYR A 295 -6.42 15.16 33.50
N PHE A 296 -6.62 14.43 32.38
CA PHE A 296 -7.04 14.98 31.10
C PHE A 296 -8.32 15.81 31.21
N TYR A 297 -9.32 15.37 31.98
CA TYR A 297 -10.57 16.11 32.18
C TYR A 297 -10.35 17.51 32.76
N GLY A 298 -9.34 17.67 33.62
CA GLY A 298 -8.95 18.98 34.14
C GLY A 298 -8.36 19.89 33.06
N LEU A 299 -7.46 19.36 32.23
CA LEU A 299 -6.88 20.11 31.11
C LEU A 299 -7.94 20.49 30.08
N GLU A 300 -8.85 19.57 29.77
CA GLU A 300 -9.96 19.81 28.87
C GLU A 300 -10.88 20.91 29.38
N ARG A 301 -11.21 20.91 30.69
CA ARG A 301 -11.94 22.02 31.33
C ARG A 301 -11.17 23.33 31.24
N ARG A 302 -9.84 23.30 31.44
CA ARG A 302 -8.99 24.49 31.41
C ARG A 302 -9.05 25.20 30.05
N VAL A 303 -9.06 24.42 28.97
CA VAL A 303 -9.18 24.92 27.60
C VAL A 303 -10.60 25.40 27.27
N LEU A 304 -11.62 24.61 27.62
CA LEU A 304 -12.99 24.87 27.19
C LEU A 304 -13.73 25.90 28.05
N ILE A 305 -13.63 25.78 29.37
CA ILE A 305 -14.39 26.58 30.34
C ILE A 305 -13.59 27.79 30.78
N ASP A 306 -12.37 27.57 31.27
CA ASP A 306 -11.53 28.64 31.80
C ASP A 306 -10.88 29.49 30.69
N ARG A 307 -10.79 28.95 29.46
CA ARG A 307 -10.23 29.62 28.27
C ARG A 307 -8.79 30.10 28.50
N ALA A 308 -7.96 29.24 29.08
CA ALA A 308 -6.60 29.60 29.48
C ALA A 308 -5.60 28.45 29.24
N ASP A 309 -4.30 28.77 29.33
CA ASP A 309 -3.16 27.85 29.27
C ASP A 309 -3.11 26.95 28.02
N PHE A 310 -3.60 27.45 26.88
CA PHE A 310 -3.74 26.67 25.64
C PHE A 310 -2.44 25.98 25.20
N TYR A 311 -1.32 26.71 25.13
CA TYR A 311 -0.04 26.13 24.69
C TYR A 311 0.56 25.17 25.71
N LEU A 312 0.35 25.43 27.00
CA LEU A 312 0.79 24.53 28.07
C LEU A 312 0.03 23.19 28.02
N VAL A 313 -1.28 23.24 27.76
CA VAL A 313 -2.09 22.03 27.54
C VAL A 313 -1.65 21.31 26.27
N ALA A 314 -1.37 22.04 25.19
CA ALA A 314 -0.85 21.46 23.95
C ALA A 314 0.49 20.72 24.15
N GLU A 315 1.45 21.33 24.86
CA GLU A 315 2.72 20.69 25.21
C GLU A 315 2.51 19.40 26.02
N GLU A 316 1.55 19.40 26.93
CA GLU A 316 1.22 18.23 27.72
C GLU A 316 0.60 17.11 26.87
N MET A 317 -0.24 17.45 25.89
CA MET A 317 -0.78 16.48 24.92
C MET A 317 0.29 15.90 24.01
N ILE A 318 1.22 16.73 23.52
CA ILE A 318 2.39 16.29 22.74
C ILE A 318 3.22 15.28 23.55
N ARG A 319 3.42 15.51 24.85
CA ARG A 319 4.13 14.57 25.73
C ARG A 319 3.34 13.27 25.99
N PHE A 320 2.02 13.35 26.05
CA PHE A 320 1.15 12.22 26.40
C PHE A 320 0.83 11.30 25.22
N LEU A 321 0.80 11.81 23.99
CA LEU A 321 0.49 11.00 22.81
C LEU A 321 1.46 9.82 22.64
N PRO A 322 2.79 9.97 22.78
CA PRO A 322 3.72 8.83 22.74
C PRO A 322 3.57 7.83 23.90
N LEU A 323 3.17 8.29 25.08
CA LEU A 323 3.09 7.47 26.29
C LEU A 323 1.80 6.65 26.36
N TYR A 324 0.68 7.27 25.97
CA TYR A 324 -0.67 6.75 26.22
C TYR A 324 -1.52 6.64 24.94
N GLY A 325 -1.00 7.09 23.79
CA GLY A 325 -1.70 7.04 22.50
C GLY A 325 -1.84 5.63 21.90
N TYR A 326 -1.36 4.59 22.59
CA TYR A 326 -1.67 3.21 22.24
C TYR A 326 -3.18 2.91 22.37
N SER A 327 -3.89 3.59 23.29
CA SER A 327 -5.36 3.53 23.37
C SER A 327 -5.98 4.42 22.30
N ASN A 328 -6.83 3.84 21.43
CA ASN A 328 -7.54 4.58 20.38
C ASN A 328 -8.37 5.73 20.96
N SER A 329 -9.08 5.47 22.07
CA SER A 329 -9.91 6.47 22.75
C SER A 329 -9.07 7.65 23.23
N PHE A 330 -7.99 7.38 23.98
CA PHE A 330 -7.13 8.45 24.46
C PHE A 330 -6.44 9.20 23.31
N ARG A 331 -5.95 8.48 22.30
CA ARG A 331 -5.36 9.07 21.09
C ARG A 331 -6.29 10.06 20.40
N ARG A 332 -7.56 9.69 20.23
CA ARG A 332 -8.59 10.55 19.61
C ARG A 332 -8.82 11.83 20.43
N TYR A 333 -9.05 11.70 21.73
CA TYR A 333 -9.31 12.85 22.61
C TYR A 333 -8.09 13.76 22.78
N ALA A 334 -6.90 13.19 22.97
CA ALA A 334 -5.66 13.94 23.12
C ALA A 334 -5.31 14.71 21.84
N SER A 335 -5.43 14.08 20.66
CA SER A 335 -5.22 14.77 19.37
C SER A 335 -6.25 15.88 19.16
N GLY A 336 -7.53 15.61 19.48
CA GLY A 336 -8.59 16.62 19.42
C GLY A 336 -8.29 17.83 20.30
N LEU A 337 -7.96 17.60 21.57
CA LEU A 337 -7.66 18.68 22.52
C LEU A 337 -6.37 19.43 22.15
N LEU A 338 -5.34 18.72 21.65
CA LEU A 338 -4.11 19.32 21.14
C LEU A 338 -4.41 20.37 20.06
N TRP A 339 -5.07 19.97 18.98
CA TRP A 339 -5.35 20.85 17.85
C TRP A 339 -6.38 21.94 18.17
N LEU A 340 -7.33 21.66 19.07
CA LEU A 340 -8.24 22.68 19.58
C LEU A 340 -7.46 23.75 20.38
N SER A 341 -6.56 23.33 21.27
CA SER A 341 -5.71 24.24 22.04
C SER A 341 -4.80 25.06 21.11
N LEU A 342 -4.29 24.40 20.06
CA LEU A 342 -3.67 24.97 18.85
C LEU A 342 -4.37 26.22 18.35
N LEU A 343 -5.59 25.97 17.88
CA LEU A 343 -6.47 26.92 17.25
C LEU A 343 -6.80 28.08 18.19
N LEU A 344 -7.27 27.77 19.40
CA LEU A 344 -7.70 28.78 20.36
C LEU A 344 -6.55 29.63 20.88
N GLY A 345 -5.38 29.03 21.11
CA GLY A 345 -4.17 29.76 21.50
C GLY A 345 -3.73 30.73 20.41
N SER A 346 -3.76 30.30 19.14
CA SER A 346 -3.35 31.13 17.99
C SER A 346 -4.22 32.38 17.76
N GLU A 347 -5.43 32.45 18.33
CA GLU A 347 -6.27 33.65 18.30
C GLU A 347 -5.80 34.72 19.30
N SER A 348 -5.18 34.30 20.39
CA SER A 348 -4.82 35.17 21.52
C SER A 348 -3.35 35.57 21.48
N GLU A 349 -2.48 34.64 21.09
CA GLU A 349 -1.03 34.77 21.10
C GLU A 349 -0.43 34.23 19.80
N GLN A 350 0.81 34.60 19.52
CA GLN A 350 1.51 34.08 18.34
C GLN A 350 1.93 32.63 18.60
N LEU A 351 1.44 31.71 17.77
CA LEU A 351 1.77 30.29 17.86
C LEU A 351 3.29 30.06 17.64
N PRO A 352 4.01 29.47 18.62
CA PRO A 352 5.41 29.12 18.43
C PRO A 352 5.59 28.07 17.34
N GLU A 353 6.57 28.27 16.44
CA GLU A 353 6.80 27.36 15.32
C GLU A 353 7.23 25.96 15.77
N ASP A 354 8.14 25.89 16.75
CA ASP A 354 8.59 24.63 17.35
C ASP A 354 7.43 23.82 17.94
N LEU A 355 6.45 24.49 18.54
CA LEU A 355 5.26 23.83 19.10
C LEU A 355 4.38 23.24 18.00
N LEU A 356 4.17 23.97 16.90
CA LEU A 356 3.43 23.48 15.75
C LEU A 356 4.15 22.28 15.10
N THR A 357 5.46 22.36 14.91
CA THR A 357 6.25 21.25 14.36
C THR A 357 6.15 19.99 15.22
N LYS A 358 6.26 20.13 16.55
CA LYS A 358 6.07 19.00 17.49
C LYS A 358 4.65 18.46 17.45
N ALA A 359 3.64 19.33 17.38
CA ALA A 359 2.24 18.88 17.27
C ALA A 359 2.01 18.05 16.00
N ILE A 360 2.58 18.45 14.87
CA ILE A 360 2.49 17.71 13.60
C ILE A 360 3.18 16.35 13.73
N ALA A 361 4.41 16.31 14.27
CA ALA A 361 5.19 15.09 14.43
C ALA A 361 4.53 14.08 15.37
N GLU A 362 3.96 14.55 16.49
CA GLU A 362 3.33 13.68 17.50
C GLU A 362 1.86 13.39 17.21
N THR A 363 1.25 13.97 16.16
CA THR A 363 -0.12 13.64 15.75
C THR A 363 -0.12 12.29 15.01
N PRO A 364 -0.63 11.22 15.62
CA PRO A 364 -0.43 9.86 15.11
C PRO A 364 -1.35 9.54 13.93
N ARG A 365 -2.53 10.18 13.86
CA ARG A 365 -3.51 10.01 12.79
C ARG A 365 -4.21 11.33 12.51
N TRP A 366 -4.40 11.61 11.23
CA TRP A 366 -5.10 12.79 10.75
C TRP A 366 -6.50 12.43 10.28
N ASN A 367 -7.47 13.27 10.62
CA ASN A 367 -8.84 13.20 10.14
C ASN A 367 -9.30 14.60 9.73
N ASP A 368 -10.48 14.69 9.12
CA ASP A 368 -11.07 15.96 8.64
C ASP A 368 -11.06 17.06 9.70
N GLU A 369 -11.43 16.76 10.95
CA GLU A 369 -11.50 17.74 12.03
C GLU A 369 -10.11 18.33 12.37
N LEU A 370 -9.08 17.48 12.43
CA LEU A 370 -7.71 17.92 12.72
C LEU A 370 -7.13 18.72 11.54
N VAL A 371 -7.36 18.26 10.31
CA VAL A 371 -6.93 18.97 9.09
C VAL A 371 -7.61 20.33 9.00
N GLU A 372 -8.92 20.42 9.24
CA GLU A 372 -9.64 21.70 9.26
C GLU A 372 -9.04 22.70 10.25
N ARG A 373 -8.74 22.24 11.48
CA ARG A 373 -8.12 23.09 12.51
C ARG A 373 -6.73 23.53 12.11
N TYR A 374 -5.92 22.63 11.55
CA TYR A 374 -4.58 22.97 11.08
C TYR A 374 -4.62 24.02 9.97
N LEU A 375 -5.51 23.84 8.98
CA LEU A 375 -5.70 24.83 7.92
C LEU A 375 -6.22 26.17 8.44
N ALA A 376 -7.11 26.16 9.43
CA ALA A 376 -7.58 27.39 10.06
C ALA A 376 -6.45 28.14 10.78
N ILE A 377 -5.56 27.43 11.48
CA ILE A 377 -4.35 28.00 12.11
C ILE A 377 -3.45 28.64 11.05
N LEU A 378 -3.15 27.94 9.95
CA LEU A 378 -2.31 28.46 8.87
C LEU A 378 -2.93 29.69 8.20
N PHE A 379 -4.25 29.64 7.93
CA PHE A 379 -4.99 30.76 7.34
C PHE A 379 -4.96 32.00 8.24
N ASN A 380 -5.22 31.84 9.55
CA ASN A 380 -5.18 32.93 10.52
C ASN A 380 -3.77 33.54 10.63
N ALA A 381 -2.73 32.70 10.57
CA ALA A 381 -1.34 33.12 10.55
C ALA A 381 -0.88 33.70 9.20
N LYS A 382 -1.72 33.67 8.16
CA LYS A 382 -1.40 34.07 6.77
C LYS A 382 -0.18 33.35 6.22
N ARG A 383 -0.02 32.07 6.56
CA ARG A 383 1.04 31.22 6.04
C ARG A 383 0.54 30.48 4.80
N PRO A 384 1.39 30.31 3.77
CA PRO A 384 1.06 29.41 2.66
C PRO A 384 0.89 27.99 3.20
N LEU A 385 0.11 27.18 2.49
CA LEU A 385 -0.05 25.76 2.79
C LEU A 385 1.32 25.07 2.62
N PRO A 386 1.93 24.50 3.67
CA PRO A 386 3.15 23.74 3.52
C PRO A 386 2.88 22.32 2.98
N VAL A 387 3.94 21.63 2.58
CA VAL A 387 3.87 20.32 1.90
C VAL A 387 3.27 19.21 2.78
N ASP A 388 3.55 19.21 4.07
CA ASP A 388 3.01 18.28 5.08
C ASP A 388 1.50 18.50 5.27
N ALA A 389 1.06 19.75 5.38
CA ALA A 389 -0.37 20.08 5.41
C ALA A 389 -1.07 19.67 4.10
N ALA A 390 -0.44 19.94 2.95
CA ALA A 390 -0.98 19.55 1.65
C ALA A 390 -1.16 18.04 1.52
N PHE A 391 -0.22 17.26 2.07
CA PHE A 391 -0.31 15.80 2.12
C PHE A 391 -1.57 15.34 2.88
N HIS A 392 -1.79 15.87 4.09
CA HIS A 392 -2.96 15.52 4.90
C HIS A 392 -4.28 15.98 4.29
N VAL A 393 -4.29 17.12 3.58
CA VAL A 393 -5.45 17.55 2.79
C VAL A 393 -5.76 16.52 1.70
N CYS A 394 -4.77 16.11 0.92
CA CYS A 394 -4.96 15.10 -0.13
C CYS A 394 -5.42 13.76 0.42
N GLN A 395 -4.85 13.31 1.54
CA GLN A 395 -5.19 12.03 2.16
C GLN A 395 -6.67 11.94 2.55
N ASN A 396 -7.31 13.08 2.85
CA ASN A 396 -8.73 13.17 3.20
C ASN A 396 -9.62 13.73 2.07
N ASP A 397 -9.06 13.98 0.88
CA ASP A 397 -9.81 14.53 -0.27
C ASP A 397 -10.41 13.40 -1.11
N ALA A 398 -11.73 13.45 -1.35
CA ALA A 398 -12.43 12.45 -2.15
C ALA A 398 -11.95 12.33 -3.62
N ARG A 399 -11.18 13.30 -4.15
CA ARG A 399 -10.57 13.24 -5.49
C ARG A 399 -9.24 12.51 -5.52
N SER A 400 -8.63 12.30 -4.36
CA SER A 400 -7.40 11.54 -4.22
C SER A 400 -7.74 10.06 -4.18
N ALA A 401 -7.10 9.25 -5.02
CA ALA A 401 -7.32 7.82 -5.02
C ALA A 401 -6.79 7.20 -3.72
N SER A 402 -7.63 6.36 -3.09
CA SER A 402 -7.18 5.44 -2.05
C SER A 402 -6.36 4.34 -2.71
N SER A 403 -5.12 4.16 -2.29
CA SER A 403 -4.23 3.15 -2.86
C SER A 403 -3.32 2.56 -1.79
N VAL A 404 -3.19 1.23 -1.82
CA VAL A 404 -2.27 0.48 -0.95
C VAL A 404 -0.81 0.91 -1.16
N ILE A 405 -0.47 1.47 -2.33
CA ILE A 405 0.87 1.99 -2.64
C ILE A 405 1.26 3.10 -1.65
N VAL A 406 0.33 4.02 -1.36
CA VAL A 406 0.57 5.14 -0.43
C VAL A 406 0.94 4.64 0.96
N ARG A 407 0.33 3.54 1.42
CA ARG A 407 0.63 2.93 2.73
C ARG A 407 1.90 2.09 2.71
N ARG A 408 2.14 1.34 1.64
CA ARG A 408 3.28 0.40 1.55
C ARG A 408 4.61 1.13 1.35
N HIS A 409 4.59 2.21 0.58
CA HIS A 409 5.76 3.01 0.21
C HIS A 409 5.54 4.46 0.66
N GLU A 410 5.19 4.63 1.94
CA GLU A 410 4.79 5.94 2.49
C GLU A 410 5.91 6.97 2.38
N ASP A 411 7.16 6.55 2.65
CA ASP A 411 8.32 7.43 2.62
C ASP A 411 8.65 7.87 1.18
N GLU A 412 8.70 6.93 0.23
CA GLU A 412 8.92 7.24 -1.19
C GLU A 412 7.78 8.09 -1.75
N PHE A 413 6.54 7.78 -1.37
CA PHE A 413 5.36 8.52 -1.81
C PHE A 413 5.36 9.96 -1.26
N LYS A 414 5.67 10.16 0.03
CA LYS A 414 5.82 11.50 0.63
C LYS A 414 6.96 12.29 -0.04
N ALA A 415 8.08 11.65 -0.33
CA ALA A 415 9.20 12.27 -1.01
C ALA A 415 8.82 12.73 -2.43
N LEU A 416 8.18 11.87 -3.22
CA LEU A 416 7.77 12.18 -4.60
C LEU A 416 6.71 13.28 -4.62
N PHE A 417 5.66 13.13 -3.81
CA PHE A 417 4.62 14.14 -3.65
C PHE A 417 5.24 15.48 -3.26
N GLY A 418 6.18 15.48 -2.31
CA GLY A 418 6.84 16.69 -1.85
C GLY A 418 7.74 17.37 -2.89
N THR A 419 8.45 16.61 -3.71
CA THR A 419 9.24 17.16 -4.81
C THR A 419 8.34 17.82 -5.85
N ARG A 420 7.31 17.12 -6.33
CA ARG A 420 6.35 17.67 -7.30
C ARG A 420 5.56 18.86 -6.76
N TYR A 421 5.23 18.82 -5.48
CA TYR A 421 4.60 19.93 -4.79
C TYR A 421 5.47 21.19 -4.88
N ARG A 422 6.76 21.08 -4.53
CA ARG A 422 7.70 22.21 -4.55
C ARG A 422 7.95 22.72 -5.96
N GLU A 423 8.02 21.84 -6.96
CA GLU A 423 8.15 22.23 -8.37
C GLU A 423 6.95 23.04 -8.87
N LYS A 424 5.72 22.63 -8.51
CA LYS A 424 4.49 23.28 -8.98
C LYS A 424 4.10 24.52 -8.17
N TYR A 425 4.35 24.53 -6.85
CA TYR A 425 3.83 25.55 -5.93
C TYR A 425 4.91 26.31 -5.15
N GLY A 426 6.19 25.95 -5.26
CA GLY A 426 7.29 26.62 -4.58
C GLY A 426 7.11 26.65 -3.06
N GLU A 427 7.02 27.85 -2.49
CA GLU A 427 6.81 28.12 -1.06
C GLU A 427 5.41 27.71 -0.55
N GLY A 428 4.46 27.40 -1.45
CA GLY A 428 3.18 26.78 -1.14
C GLY A 428 1.95 27.54 -1.62
N ILE A 429 0.76 27.03 -1.30
CA ILE A 429 -0.53 27.58 -1.78
C ILE A 429 -1.05 28.66 -0.81
N GLU A 430 -1.35 29.85 -1.31
CA GLU A 430 -2.08 30.87 -0.54
C GLU A 430 -3.52 30.39 -0.23
N LEU A 431 -3.80 30.17 1.05
CA LEU A 431 -5.08 29.63 1.51
C LEU A 431 -6.22 30.65 1.40
N ARG A 432 -7.37 30.19 0.88
CA ARG A 432 -8.62 30.95 0.87
C ARG A 432 -9.67 30.23 1.72
N ALA A 433 -10.44 31.01 2.47
CA ALA A 433 -11.54 30.52 3.29
C ALA A 433 -12.89 31.06 2.81
N SER A 434 -13.96 30.31 3.10
CA SER A 434 -15.34 30.75 2.89
C SER A 434 -15.64 32.02 3.70
N LYS A 435 -16.53 32.88 3.16
CA LYS A 435 -17.05 34.05 3.90
C LYS A 435 -17.91 33.65 5.11
N ARG A 436 -18.40 32.42 5.16
CA ARG A 436 -19.18 31.89 6.29
C ARG A 436 -18.23 31.14 7.21
N GLU A 437 -18.04 31.67 8.41
CA GLU A 437 -17.26 30.99 9.45
C GLU A 437 -18.03 29.79 10.01
N LYS A 438 -17.31 28.70 10.26
CA LYS A 438 -17.83 27.43 10.77
C LYS A 438 -17.73 27.41 12.29
N ARG A 439 -18.69 26.75 12.96
CA ARG A 439 -18.54 26.45 14.41
C ARG A 439 -17.46 25.41 14.56
N VAL A 440 -16.59 25.57 15.55
CA VAL A 440 -15.60 24.54 15.89
C VAL A 440 -16.33 23.36 16.53
N PRO A 441 -16.41 22.18 15.87
CA PRO A 441 -16.93 20.99 16.52
C PRO A 441 -15.92 20.56 17.59
N TYR A 442 -16.40 20.09 18.74
CA TYR A 442 -15.58 19.41 19.74
C TYR A 442 -16.47 18.54 20.62
N HIS A 443 -16.04 17.31 20.87
CA HIS A 443 -16.72 16.38 21.75
C HIS A 443 -15.82 16.07 22.96
N PRO A 444 -16.19 16.51 24.18
CA PRO A 444 -15.33 16.36 25.34
C PRO A 444 -15.29 14.91 25.85
N ALA A 445 -14.16 14.50 26.41
CA ALA A 445 -14.02 13.23 27.12
C ALA A 445 -14.62 13.30 28.54
N SER A 446 -14.62 14.48 29.16
CA SER A 446 -15.10 14.70 30.53
C SER A 446 -16.62 14.65 30.58
N SER A 447 -17.15 13.73 31.38
CA SER A 447 -18.59 13.60 31.62
C SER A 447 -19.21 14.86 32.25
N SER A 448 -18.44 15.62 33.03
CA SER A 448 -18.86 16.93 33.58
C SER A 448 -19.06 18.01 32.51
N LEU A 449 -18.42 17.85 31.36
CA LEU A 449 -18.53 18.75 30.21
C LEU A 449 -19.50 18.22 29.15
N MET A 450 -19.94 16.96 29.24
CA MET A 450 -21.02 16.42 28.41
C MET A 450 -22.41 16.81 28.96
N GLN A 451 -22.59 16.85 30.29
CA GLN A 451 -23.88 17.06 30.94
C GLN A 451 -23.79 18.11 32.07
N GLY A 452 -24.87 18.89 32.29
CA GLY A 452 -24.97 19.85 33.41
C GLY A 452 -24.62 21.32 33.09
N TYR A 453 -24.39 22.15 34.11
CA TYR A 453 -24.10 23.59 33.93
C TYR A 453 -22.76 23.86 33.24
N GLY A 454 -21.80 22.93 33.33
CA GLY A 454 -20.52 22.96 32.62
C GLY A 454 -20.57 22.32 31.23
N ALA A 455 -21.75 21.91 30.74
CA ALA A 455 -21.86 21.24 29.45
C ALA A 455 -21.33 22.13 28.31
N ILE A 456 -20.60 21.54 27.37
CA ILE A 456 -20.02 22.25 26.23
C ILE A 456 -21.08 22.93 25.35
N SER A 457 -22.31 22.42 25.34
CA SER A 457 -23.45 23.06 24.68
C SER A 457 -23.77 24.45 25.23
N ASN A 458 -23.32 24.78 26.43
CA ASN A 458 -23.44 26.10 27.06
C ASN A 458 -22.21 27.00 26.82
N VAL A 459 -21.16 26.49 26.17
CA VAL A 459 -19.91 27.18 25.89
C VAL A 459 -19.88 27.56 24.42
N GLU A 460 -19.82 28.86 24.12
CA GLU A 460 -19.68 29.33 22.74
C GLU A 460 -18.20 29.44 22.38
N LEU A 461 -17.68 28.43 21.68
CA LEU A 461 -16.34 28.49 21.11
C LEU A 461 -16.28 29.54 19.98
N PRO A 462 -15.14 30.23 19.80
CA PRO A 462 -14.90 31.06 18.63
C PRO A 462 -15.16 30.29 17.35
N LYS A 463 -15.63 31.00 16.32
CA LYS A 463 -15.82 30.40 15.00
C LYS A 463 -14.48 30.34 14.29
N MET A 464 -14.31 29.33 13.43
CA MET A 464 -13.11 29.20 12.61
C MET A 464 -13.39 29.45 11.12
N PRO A 465 -12.40 29.93 10.36
CA PRO A 465 -12.48 30.00 8.91
C PRO A 465 -12.65 28.59 8.32
N ASP A 466 -13.55 28.46 7.34
CA ASP A 466 -13.77 27.21 6.63
C ASP A 466 -12.95 27.20 5.33
N VAL A 467 -11.76 26.61 5.40
CA VAL A 467 -10.81 26.52 4.28
C VAL A 467 -11.18 25.38 3.32
N LEU A 468 -11.63 24.24 3.84
CA LEU A 468 -12.01 23.08 3.03
C LEU A 468 -13.27 23.32 2.17
N ALA A 469 -14.14 24.25 2.56
CA ALA A 469 -15.30 24.64 1.76
C ALA A 469 -14.97 25.10 0.33
N ILE A 470 -13.77 25.63 0.08
CA ILE A 470 -13.31 25.99 -1.28
C ILE A 470 -12.48 24.83 -1.85
N SER A 471 -13.10 23.67 -2.00
CA SER A 471 -12.42 22.43 -2.45
C SER A 471 -11.67 22.60 -3.78
N SER A 472 -12.11 23.49 -4.67
CA SER A 472 -11.43 23.75 -5.95
C SER A 472 -9.99 24.22 -5.81
N GLN A 473 -9.58 24.82 -4.69
CA GLN A 473 -8.19 25.26 -4.47
C GLN A 473 -7.21 24.09 -4.30
N PHE A 474 -7.70 22.90 -3.93
CA PHE A 474 -6.90 21.69 -3.72
C PHE A 474 -6.92 20.73 -4.92
N LYS A 475 -7.63 21.07 -6.00
CA LYS A 475 -7.74 20.20 -7.18
C LYS A 475 -6.37 19.79 -7.74
N GLY A 476 -5.46 20.75 -7.85
CA GLY A 476 -4.12 20.50 -8.38
C GLY A 476 -3.23 19.66 -7.46
N LEU A 477 -3.57 19.55 -6.17
CA LEU A 477 -2.89 18.64 -5.24
C LEU A 477 -3.35 17.20 -5.44
N ALA A 478 -4.66 16.98 -5.62
CA ALA A 478 -5.20 15.66 -5.95
C ALA A 478 -4.65 15.12 -7.29
N GLU A 479 -4.39 16.01 -8.26
CA GLU A 479 -3.69 15.66 -9.50
C GLU A 479 -2.27 15.14 -9.22
N ILE A 480 -1.46 15.87 -8.44
CA ILE A 480 -0.11 15.42 -8.04
C ILE A 480 -0.16 14.09 -7.29
N TRP A 481 -1.12 13.94 -6.36
CA TRP A 481 -1.32 12.72 -5.58
C TRP A 481 -1.54 11.51 -6.50
N ASN A 482 -2.50 11.61 -7.41
CA ASN A 482 -2.85 10.53 -8.33
C ASN A 482 -1.71 10.21 -9.31
N GLU A 483 -1.03 11.23 -9.84
CA GLU A 483 0.17 11.03 -10.69
C GLU A 483 1.31 10.35 -9.92
N SER A 484 1.50 10.68 -8.65
CA SER A 484 2.51 10.04 -7.80
C SER A 484 2.21 8.56 -7.57
N ILE A 485 0.92 8.20 -7.43
CA ILE A 485 0.49 6.79 -7.35
C ILE A 485 0.86 6.07 -8.65
N GLU A 486 0.51 6.64 -9.80
CA GLU A 486 0.79 6.02 -11.11
C GLU A 486 2.29 5.76 -11.32
N HIS A 487 3.13 6.74 -10.98
CA HIS A 487 4.58 6.62 -11.19
C HIS A 487 5.25 5.64 -10.21
N LEU A 488 4.66 5.38 -9.05
CA LEU A 488 5.15 4.37 -8.10
C LEU A 488 4.61 2.96 -8.34
N LYS A 489 3.70 2.74 -9.31
CA LYS A 489 3.18 1.39 -9.62
C LYS A 489 4.27 0.40 -10.04
N ALA A 490 5.19 0.84 -10.89
CA ALA A 490 6.30 -0.01 -11.36
C ALA A 490 7.21 -0.41 -10.19
N PHE A 491 7.63 0.57 -9.40
CA PHE A 491 8.38 0.36 -8.17
C PHE A 491 7.67 -0.59 -7.20
N SER A 492 6.38 -0.36 -6.93
CA SER A 492 5.62 -1.18 -5.98
C SER A 492 5.55 -2.66 -6.40
N ARG A 493 5.47 -2.94 -7.71
CA ARG A 493 5.52 -4.31 -8.25
C ARG A 493 6.91 -4.92 -8.10
N ALA A 494 7.97 -4.17 -8.40
CA ALA A 494 9.35 -4.62 -8.28
C ALA A 494 9.76 -4.88 -6.81
N ALA A 495 9.43 -3.96 -5.91
CA ALA A 495 9.71 -4.10 -4.48
C ALA A 495 8.98 -5.30 -3.85
N ARG A 496 7.75 -5.61 -4.29
CA ARG A 496 7.01 -6.81 -3.83
C ARG A 496 7.74 -8.10 -4.19
N LYS A 497 8.33 -8.16 -5.38
CA LYS A 497 9.11 -9.33 -5.84
C LYS A 497 10.43 -9.47 -5.09
N ALA A 498 11.01 -8.36 -4.64
CA ALA A 498 12.29 -8.28 -3.96
C ALA A 498 12.24 -8.62 -2.46
N GLY A 499 11.05 -8.68 -1.84
CA GLY A 499 10.91 -9.07 -0.43
C GLY A 499 11.60 -8.15 0.59
N GLY A 500 11.94 -6.91 0.20
CA GLY A 500 12.56 -5.91 1.08
C GLY A 500 14.05 -5.66 0.84
N GLU A 501 14.71 -6.38 -0.07
CA GLU A 501 16.05 -6.01 -0.55
C GLU A 501 15.96 -4.92 -1.63
N VAL A 502 16.88 -3.95 -1.60
CA VAL A 502 17.03 -2.95 -2.67
C VAL A 502 17.62 -3.65 -3.89
N THR A 503 16.77 -4.24 -4.72
CA THR A 503 17.18 -4.87 -5.96
C THR A 503 17.40 -3.81 -7.04
N THR A 504 18.25 -4.12 -8.00
CA THR A 504 18.43 -3.31 -9.21
C THR A 504 17.10 -3.03 -9.91
N GLU A 505 16.24 -4.05 -10.04
CA GLU A 505 14.91 -3.90 -10.65
C GLU A 505 14.03 -2.91 -9.88
N ALA A 506 14.15 -2.83 -8.56
CA ALA A 506 13.43 -1.85 -7.75
C ALA A 506 14.01 -0.43 -7.91
N TYR A 507 15.34 -0.28 -7.96
CA TYR A 507 15.99 1.01 -8.18
C TYR A 507 15.64 1.62 -9.55
N GLU A 508 15.74 0.82 -10.62
CA GLU A 508 15.41 1.24 -11.99
C GLU A 508 13.92 1.60 -12.15
N ALA A 509 13.03 0.92 -11.40
CA ALA A 509 11.60 1.20 -11.42
C ALA A 509 11.18 2.40 -10.57
N LEU A 510 12.10 2.97 -9.78
CA LEU A 510 11.89 4.18 -9.01
C LEU A 510 11.83 5.40 -9.95
N PRO A 511 10.94 6.37 -9.71
CA PRO A 511 10.96 7.64 -10.43
C PRO A 511 12.31 8.35 -10.32
N ASP A 512 12.75 9.02 -11.39
CA ASP A 512 14.07 9.67 -11.49
C ASP A 512 14.30 10.64 -10.32
N GLU A 513 13.25 11.35 -9.89
CA GLU A 513 13.28 12.33 -8.81
C GLU A 513 13.65 11.71 -7.44
N LEU A 514 13.49 10.39 -7.29
CA LEU A 514 13.75 9.67 -6.05
C LEU A 514 15.04 8.85 -6.09
N ARG A 515 15.66 8.66 -7.26
CA ARG A 515 16.90 7.89 -7.39
C ARG A 515 18.04 8.67 -6.73
N GLN A 516 18.46 8.21 -5.54
CA GLN A 516 19.55 8.82 -4.78
C GLN A 516 20.73 7.86 -4.68
N GLY A 517 21.94 8.41 -4.90
CA GLY A 517 23.18 7.65 -4.88
C GLY A 517 23.49 6.98 -6.22
N ASP A 518 24.54 6.17 -6.22
CA ASP A 518 24.94 5.42 -7.40
C ASP A 518 24.05 4.19 -7.59
N HIS A 519 23.79 3.86 -8.85
CA HIS A 519 23.06 2.66 -9.21
C HIS A 519 23.75 1.42 -8.60
N PRO A 520 23.02 0.41 -8.05
CA PRO A 520 23.63 -0.75 -7.37
C PRO A 520 24.69 -1.51 -8.18
N GLU A 521 24.53 -1.53 -9.51
CA GLU A 521 25.45 -2.18 -10.45
C GLU A 521 26.46 -1.23 -11.12
N MET A 522 26.53 0.05 -10.71
CA MET A 522 27.42 1.05 -11.31
C MET A 522 28.88 0.58 -11.31
N ASP A 523 29.38 0.11 -10.16
CA ASP A 523 30.76 -0.38 -10.03
C ASP A 523 31.06 -1.54 -10.98
N ALA A 524 30.11 -2.47 -11.14
CA ALA A 524 30.26 -3.62 -12.03
C ALA A 524 30.27 -3.19 -13.51
N TRP A 525 29.43 -2.21 -13.87
CA TRP A 525 29.42 -1.62 -15.21
C TRP A 525 30.72 -0.85 -15.50
N MET A 526 31.22 -0.06 -14.55
CA MET A 526 32.50 0.64 -14.70
C MET A 526 33.68 -0.33 -14.76
N GLN A 527 33.66 -1.45 -14.04
CA GLN A 527 34.67 -2.50 -14.20
C GLN A 527 34.61 -3.17 -15.58
N ALA A 528 33.41 -3.41 -16.11
CA ALA A 528 33.25 -3.93 -17.46
C ALA A 528 33.72 -2.91 -18.52
N TRP A 529 33.46 -1.63 -18.28
CA TRP A 529 33.98 -0.53 -19.09
C TRP A 529 35.50 -0.53 -19.09
N GLU A 530 36.14 -0.38 -17.93
CA GLU A 530 37.60 -0.32 -17.76
C GLU A 530 38.32 -1.58 -18.29
N GLY A 531 37.72 -2.76 -18.07
CA GLY A 531 38.28 -4.04 -18.50
C GLY A 531 38.26 -4.28 -20.00
N HIS A 532 37.49 -3.50 -20.77
CA HIS A 532 37.39 -3.61 -22.22
C HIS A 532 37.72 -2.30 -22.94
N VAL A 533 38.46 -1.42 -22.28
CA VAL A 533 39.09 -0.27 -22.94
C VAL A 533 40.21 -0.78 -23.84
N ASP A 534 40.18 -0.39 -25.11
CA ASP A 534 41.21 -0.73 -26.09
C ASP A 534 42.41 0.23 -26.06
N GLU A 535 43.34 0.06 -27.01
CA GLU A 535 44.56 0.86 -27.12
C GLU A 535 44.27 2.35 -27.39
N GLU A 536 43.13 2.67 -28.00
CA GLU A 536 42.67 4.04 -28.30
C GLU A 536 41.76 4.62 -27.22
N HIS A 537 41.69 3.96 -26.06
CA HIS A 537 40.95 4.39 -24.89
C HIS A 537 39.41 4.38 -25.07
N ARG A 538 38.89 3.53 -25.97
CA ARG A 538 37.44 3.34 -26.19
C ARG A 538 36.95 2.04 -25.54
N PRO A 539 35.82 2.05 -24.81
CA PRO A 539 35.30 0.87 -24.13
C PRO A 539 34.48 -0.01 -25.08
N LEU A 540 35.15 -0.94 -25.77
CA LEU A 540 34.51 -1.92 -26.65
C LEU A 540 34.03 -3.14 -25.84
N VAL A 541 32.89 -2.98 -25.17
CA VAL A 541 32.35 -3.96 -24.22
C VAL A 541 31.49 -5.02 -24.94
N PRO A 542 31.75 -6.34 -24.75
CA PRO A 542 30.84 -7.37 -25.22
C PRO A 542 29.51 -7.33 -24.46
N VAL A 543 28.38 -7.42 -25.16
CA VAL A 543 27.04 -7.40 -24.55
C VAL A 543 26.87 -8.50 -23.50
N GLY A 544 27.50 -9.66 -23.69
CA GLY A 544 27.52 -10.76 -22.73
C GLY A 544 28.13 -10.40 -21.38
N ALA A 545 29.06 -9.43 -21.31
CA ALA A 545 29.59 -8.93 -20.04
C ALA A 545 28.52 -8.16 -19.25
N LEU A 546 27.80 -7.26 -19.94
CA LEU A 546 26.69 -6.48 -19.36
C LEU A 546 25.50 -7.39 -18.99
N ALA A 547 25.20 -8.36 -19.84
CA ALA A 547 24.15 -9.34 -19.60
C ALA A 547 24.43 -10.22 -18.37
N LYS A 548 25.70 -10.60 -18.14
CA LYS A 548 26.13 -11.33 -16.94
C LYS A 548 25.94 -10.52 -15.66
N ILE A 549 26.27 -9.23 -15.68
CA ILE A 549 26.05 -8.34 -14.53
C ILE A 549 24.56 -8.31 -14.17
N LYS A 550 23.68 -8.27 -15.17
CA LYS A 550 22.22 -8.33 -15.01
C LYS A 550 21.64 -9.71 -14.69
N GLY A 551 22.49 -10.75 -14.59
CA GLY A 551 22.04 -12.12 -14.34
C GLY A 551 21.20 -12.72 -15.48
N LEU A 552 21.38 -12.25 -16.71
CA LEU A 552 20.67 -12.78 -17.88
C LEU A 552 21.31 -14.10 -18.35
N PRO A 553 20.50 -15.09 -18.77
CA PRO A 553 21.03 -16.36 -19.28
C PRO A 553 21.73 -16.17 -20.63
N GLU A 554 22.85 -16.87 -20.79
CA GLU A 554 23.63 -16.89 -22.04
C GLU A 554 22.83 -17.51 -23.18
N ARG A 555 22.77 -16.79 -24.31
CA ARG A 555 22.05 -17.16 -25.54
C ARG A 555 22.78 -16.54 -26.72
N GLU A 556 22.77 -17.19 -27.89
CA GLU A 556 23.40 -16.60 -29.08
C GLU A 556 22.85 -15.19 -29.39
N ARG A 557 21.54 -15.02 -29.24
CA ARG A 557 20.84 -13.75 -29.43
C ARG A 557 19.88 -13.48 -28.28
N LEU A 558 19.95 -12.28 -27.72
CA LEU A 558 19.08 -11.84 -26.64
C LEU A 558 17.67 -11.54 -27.16
N THR A 559 16.67 -11.67 -26.28
CA THR A 559 15.31 -11.24 -26.61
C THR A 559 15.18 -9.71 -26.55
N LYS A 560 14.13 -9.15 -27.17
CA LYS A 560 13.84 -7.69 -27.10
C LYS A 560 13.77 -7.21 -25.64
N ALA A 561 13.08 -7.97 -24.78
CA ALA A 561 12.97 -7.65 -23.35
C ALA A 561 14.32 -7.68 -22.62
N GLN A 562 15.21 -8.61 -22.95
CA GLN A 562 16.55 -8.70 -22.37
C GLN A 562 17.44 -7.53 -22.83
N CYS A 563 17.38 -7.17 -24.11
CA CYS A 563 18.09 -6.01 -24.64
C CYS A 563 17.62 -4.72 -23.96
N MET A 564 16.30 -4.56 -23.80
CA MET A 564 15.73 -3.39 -23.13
C MET A 564 16.17 -3.28 -21.67
N LYS A 565 16.31 -4.39 -20.94
CA LYS A 565 16.87 -4.36 -19.57
C LYS A 565 18.27 -3.75 -19.56
N ILE A 566 19.16 -4.18 -20.45
CA ILE A 566 20.54 -3.66 -20.54
C ILE A 566 20.53 -2.16 -20.84
N VAL A 567 19.72 -1.73 -21.81
CA VAL A 567 19.63 -0.33 -22.22
C VAL A 567 19.05 0.55 -21.10
N GLN A 568 17.95 0.13 -20.46
CA GLN A 568 17.34 0.85 -19.32
C GLN A 568 18.30 1.01 -18.15
N SER A 569 19.17 0.03 -17.94
CA SER A 569 20.17 0.08 -16.88
C SER A 569 21.26 1.11 -17.17
N ALA A 570 21.69 1.19 -18.43
CA ALA A 570 22.61 2.23 -18.87
C ALA A 570 21.96 3.61 -18.73
N ASP A 571 20.71 3.77 -19.19
CA ASP A 571 19.97 5.03 -19.04
C ASP A 571 19.89 5.45 -17.56
N ALA A 572 19.58 4.52 -16.65
CA ALA A 572 19.51 4.77 -15.20
C ALA A 572 20.86 5.13 -14.55
N MET A 573 21.98 4.86 -15.24
CA MET A 573 23.35 5.22 -14.84
C MET A 573 23.85 6.49 -15.54
N GLY A 574 23.05 7.12 -16.40
CA GLY A 574 23.51 8.24 -17.24
C GLY A 574 24.51 7.81 -18.31
N LEU A 575 24.41 6.55 -18.78
CA LEU A 575 25.23 5.98 -19.84
C LEU A 575 24.39 5.74 -21.09
N ALA A 576 24.98 5.98 -22.24
CA ALA A 576 24.45 5.61 -23.54
C ALA A 576 25.20 4.40 -24.11
N ILE A 577 24.49 3.60 -24.90
CA ILE A 577 25.02 2.41 -25.58
C ILE A 577 24.93 2.63 -27.09
N GLU A 578 25.99 2.31 -27.84
CA GLU A 578 25.98 2.26 -29.30
C GLU A 578 26.53 0.91 -29.81
N PRO A 579 25.85 0.20 -30.73
CA PRO A 579 24.51 0.46 -31.26
C PRO A 579 23.41 0.40 -30.20
N ASP A 580 22.41 1.30 -30.25
CA ASP A 580 21.22 1.22 -29.41
C ASP A 580 20.12 0.37 -30.08
N VAL A 581 19.59 -0.65 -29.39
CA VAL A 581 18.51 -1.54 -29.89
C VAL A 581 17.20 -0.79 -30.14
N ARG A 582 16.92 0.28 -29.38
CA ARG A 582 15.73 1.13 -29.58
C ARG A 582 15.76 1.84 -30.93
N MET A 583 16.96 2.11 -31.41
CA MET A 583 17.23 2.83 -32.66
C MET A 583 17.39 1.84 -33.82
N THR A 584 18.29 0.86 -33.67
CA THR A 584 18.62 -0.10 -34.73
C THR A 584 17.54 -1.16 -35.00
N GLY A 585 16.63 -1.39 -34.05
CA GLY A 585 15.59 -2.42 -34.14
C GLY A 585 16.12 -3.86 -34.14
N THR A 586 17.43 -4.05 -33.90
CA THR A 586 18.11 -5.34 -34.01
C THR A 586 18.55 -5.79 -32.63
N ASN A 587 18.02 -6.93 -32.14
CA ASN A 587 18.45 -7.47 -30.85
C ASN A 587 19.93 -7.89 -30.87
N TYR A 588 20.64 -7.62 -29.78
CA TYR A 588 22.06 -7.94 -29.62
C TYR A 588 22.34 -9.44 -29.66
N ARG A 589 23.51 -9.80 -30.21
CA ARG A 589 24.15 -11.10 -29.98
C ARG A 589 24.99 -11.03 -28.70
N TRP A 590 25.24 -12.18 -28.08
CA TRP A 590 26.01 -12.23 -26.83
C TRP A 590 27.44 -11.71 -26.97
N ASP A 591 28.11 -12.09 -28.05
CA ASP A 591 29.50 -11.69 -28.33
C ASP A 591 29.57 -10.38 -29.14
N GLU A 592 28.44 -9.72 -29.39
CA GLU A 592 28.40 -8.43 -30.06
C GLU A 592 29.05 -7.37 -29.16
N LYS A 593 29.90 -6.53 -29.74
CA LYS A 593 30.53 -5.42 -29.04
C LYS A 593 29.62 -4.20 -29.11
N VAL A 594 29.60 -3.44 -28.03
CA VAL A 594 28.95 -2.12 -27.94
C VAL A 594 29.92 -1.14 -27.31
N ILE A 595 29.76 0.14 -27.60
CA ILE A 595 30.48 1.22 -26.95
C ILE A 595 29.57 1.88 -25.91
N LEU A 596 30.11 2.04 -24.71
CA LEU A 596 29.49 2.80 -23.64
C LEU A 596 30.07 4.21 -23.60
N PHE A 597 29.24 5.22 -23.42
CA PHE A 597 29.67 6.60 -23.27
C PHE A 597 28.73 7.37 -22.35
N PHE A 598 29.21 8.44 -21.70
CA PHE A 598 28.36 9.23 -20.80
C PHE A 598 27.31 10.03 -21.58
N GLN A 599 26.08 10.01 -21.07
CA GLN A 599 24.98 10.79 -21.59
C GLN A 599 25.10 12.25 -21.16
N GLU A 600 24.84 13.15 -22.11
CA GLU A 600 24.79 14.60 -21.89
C GLU A 600 23.32 15.05 -22.06
N ASP A 601 22.85 16.03 -21.28
CA ASP A 601 21.43 16.46 -21.20
C ASP A 601 20.89 17.18 -22.46
N ASP A 602 21.51 16.95 -23.60
CA ASP A 602 21.18 17.66 -24.83
C ASP A 602 19.94 17.05 -25.49
N SER A 603 19.07 17.90 -26.05
CA SER A 603 17.85 17.43 -26.72
C SER A 603 18.21 16.68 -28.01
N THR A 604 18.11 15.35 -28.00
CA THR A 604 18.43 14.51 -29.16
C THR A 604 17.29 14.50 -30.18
N ASP A 605 17.59 14.68 -31.46
CA ASP A 605 16.64 14.40 -32.54
C ASP A 605 16.96 13.04 -33.14
N GLN A 606 16.33 12.01 -32.60
CA GLN A 606 16.56 10.61 -32.96
C GLN A 606 16.46 10.36 -34.47
N ARG A 607 15.64 11.12 -35.20
CA ARG A 607 15.46 10.94 -36.65
C ARG A 607 16.72 11.32 -37.43
N LYS A 608 17.37 12.41 -37.03
CA LYS A 608 18.60 12.90 -37.67
C LYS A 608 19.74 11.93 -37.47
N TYR A 609 19.89 11.45 -36.24
CA TYR A 609 20.88 10.43 -35.91
C TYR A 609 20.62 9.12 -36.69
N MET A 610 19.37 8.66 -36.76
CA MET A 610 19.00 7.46 -37.51
C MET A 610 19.31 7.57 -39.01
N ALA A 611 19.08 8.73 -39.61
CA ALA A 611 19.43 8.98 -41.01
C ALA A 611 20.96 9.01 -41.22
N ALA A 612 21.69 9.72 -40.37
CA ALA A 612 23.15 9.80 -40.43
C ALA A 612 23.82 8.42 -40.22
N SER A 613 23.41 7.67 -39.20
CA SER A 613 23.93 6.33 -38.92
C SER A 613 23.64 5.33 -40.04
N ALA A 614 22.48 5.43 -40.71
CA ALA A 614 22.17 4.59 -41.87
C ALA A 614 23.11 4.87 -43.05
N LEU A 615 23.39 6.14 -43.34
CA LEU A 615 24.33 6.54 -44.38
C LEU A 615 25.77 6.15 -44.03
N LEU A 616 26.19 6.33 -42.77
CA LEU A 616 27.51 5.91 -42.31
C LEU A 616 27.72 4.41 -42.47
N ARG A 617 26.75 3.59 -42.07
CA ARG A 617 26.81 2.12 -42.24
C ARG A 617 26.91 1.72 -43.72
N LEU A 618 26.13 2.36 -44.60
CA LEU A 618 26.22 2.10 -46.04
C LEU A 618 27.56 2.55 -46.64
N GLY A 619 28.05 3.73 -46.24
CA GLY A 619 29.36 4.25 -46.65
C GLY A 619 30.49 3.32 -46.23
N THR A 620 30.45 2.82 -44.98
CA THR A 620 31.41 1.84 -44.46
C THR A 620 31.43 0.57 -45.31
N THR A 621 30.27 0.03 -45.70
CA THR A 621 30.24 -1.19 -46.55
C THR A 621 30.83 -0.99 -47.95
N ILE A 622 30.93 0.26 -48.41
CA ILE A 622 31.59 0.60 -49.67
C ILE A 622 33.09 0.76 -49.45
N ALA A 623 33.50 1.45 -48.38
CA ALA A 623 34.90 1.58 -47.99
C ALA A 623 35.55 0.21 -47.69
N GLU A 624 34.83 -0.73 -47.08
CA GLU A 624 35.29 -2.10 -46.81
C GLU A 624 35.56 -2.96 -48.07
N ALA A 625 35.20 -2.49 -49.27
CA ALA A 625 35.16 -3.32 -50.47
C ALA A 625 36.54 -3.81 -50.94
N ASP A 626 37.58 -3.05 -50.67
CA ASP A 626 38.98 -3.37 -51.01
C ASP A 626 39.66 -4.26 -49.93
N GLY A 627 38.97 -4.52 -48.82
CA GLY A 627 39.43 -5.34 -47.70
C GLY A 627 40.20 -4.58 -46.61
N THR A 628 40.34 -3.26 -46.73
CA THR A 628 40.99 -2.38 -45.73
C THR A 628 40.21 -1.09 -45.58
N ILE A 629 39.64 -0.86 -44.40
CA ILE A 629 38.97 0.40 -44.11
C ILE A 629 40.04 1.47 -43.83
N ASP A 630 40.05 2.57 -44.58
CA ASP A 630 40.88 3.73 -44.26
C ASP A 630 40.19 4.60 -43.19
N ASP A 631 40.88 4.85 -42.09
CA ASP A 631 40.39 5.72 -41.00
C ASP A 631 40.08 7.14 -41.51
N VAL A 632 40.85 7.63 -42.49
CA VAL A 632 40.72 8.99 -43.04
C VAL A 632 39.42 9.13 -43.84
N GLU A 633 39.04 8.10 -44.60
CA GLU A 633 37.80 8.10 -45.39
C GLU A 633 36.57 8.12 -44.48
N LEU A 634 36.56 7.30 -43.42
CA LEU A 634 35.46 7.26 -42.47
C LEU A 634 35.34 8.53 -41.63
N GLU A 635 36.46 9.13 -41.24
CA GLU A 635 36.45 10.41 -40.52
C GLU A 635 35.91 11.53 -41.40
N TYR A 636 36.23 11.52 -42.70
CA TYR A 636 35.64 12.44 -43.67
C TYR A 636 34.13 12.26 -43.79
N ILE A 637 33.65 11.02 -43.89
CA ILE A 637 32.20 10.70 -43.97
C ILE A 637 31.48 11.18 -42.69
N SER A 638 32.03 10.88 -41.52
CA SER A 638 31.44 11.24 -40.23
C SER A 638 31.32 12.76 -40.04
N ASN A 639 32.42 13.50 -40.22
CA ASN A 639 32.44 14.98 -40.13
C ASN A 639 31.47 15.62 -41.13
N HIS A 640 31.34 15.04 -42.32
CA HIS A 640 30.41 15.53 -43.32
C HIS A 640 28.94 15.30 -42.92
N LEU A 641 28.62 14.12 -42.38
CA LEU A 641 27.28 13.78 -41.88
C LEU A 641 26.87 14.65 -40.69
N GLU A 642 27.77 14.91 -39.75
CA GLU A 642 27.52 15.80 -38.60
C GLU A 642 27.07 17.20 -39.04
N GLY A 643 27.83 17.81 -39.96
CA GLY A 643 27.52 19.14 -40.49
C GLY A 643 26.26 19.18 -41.35
N GLN A 644 25.94 18.10 -42.06
CA GLN A 644 24.81 18.03 -42.98
C GLN A 644 23.47 17.88 -42.25
N PHE A 645 23.41 16.98 -41.26
CA PHE A 645 22.21 16.74 -40.45
C PHE A 645 22.08 17.74 -39.29
N ASN A 646 23.13 18.53 -39.00
CA ASN A 646 23.19 19.44 -37.87
C ASN A 646 22.84 18.67 -36.58
N LEU A 647 23.64 17.62 -36.33
CA LEU A 647 23.53 16.77 -35.16
C LEU A 647 23.82 17.57 -33.88
N SER A 648 23.23 17.14 -32.77
CA SER A 648 23.61 17.66 -31.44
C SER A 648 25.04 17.22 -31.08
N ASP A 649 25.67 17.85 -30.09
CA ASP A 649 27.00 17.43 -29.63
C ASP A 649 26.97 15.96 -29.17
N PHE A 650 25.86 15.57 -28.52
CA PHE A 650 25.63 14.20 -28.08
C PHE A 650 25.41 13.21 -29.24
N ASP A 651 24.60 13.56 -30.24
CA ASP A 651 24.37 12.69 -31.41
C ASP A 651 25.64 12.58 -32.30
N SER A 652 26.47 13.62 -32.34
CA SER A 652 27.77 13.61 -33.02
C SER A 652 28.73 12.63 -32.33
N LYS A 653 28.85 12.71 -31.01
CA LYS A 653 29.61 11.74 -30.19
C LYS A 653 29.09 10.31 -30.35
N ARG A 654 27.77 10.13 -30.47
CA ARG A 654 27.18 8.82 -30.76
C ARG A 654 27.57 8.33 -32.16
N LEU A 655 27.55 9.19 -33.18
CA LEU A 655 27.97 8.85 -34.54
C LEU A 655 29.46 8.49 -34.59
N GLU A 656 30.30 9.20 -33.85
CA GLU A 656 31.72 8.89 -33.67
C GLU A 656 31.92 7.51 -33.01
N CYS A 657 31.15 7.18 -31.98
CA CYS A 657 31.16 5.83 -31.39
C CYS A 657 30.75 4.76 -32.40
N LEU A 658 29.72 5.03 -33.22
CA LEU A 658 29.32 4.10 -34.26
C LEU A 658 30.42 3.91 -35.31
N GLN A 659 31.04 5.00 -35.78
CA GLN A 659 32.16 4.96 -36.72
C GLN A 659 33.29 4.07 -36.17
N TYR A 660 33.68 4.31 -34.92
CA TYR A 660 34.73 3.54 -34.26
C TYR A 660 34.41 2.04 -34.17
N LEU A 661 33.15 1.72 -33.85
CA LEU A 661 32.68 0.35 -33.78
C LEU A 661 32.70 -0.34 -35.15
N LEU A 662 32.34 0.38 -36.22
CA LEU A 662 32.37 -0.14 -37.58
C LEU A 662 33.80 -0.42 -38.07
N LEU A 663 34.78 0.43 -37.73
CA LEU A 663 36.20 0.19 -38.00
C LEU A 663 36.71 -1.12 -37.37
N HIS A 664 36.22 -1.45 -36.18
CA HIS A 664 36.74 -2.55 -35.35
C HIS A 664 35.86 -3.82 -35.36
N SER A 665 34.78 -3.81 -36.15
CA SER A 665 33.81 -4.92 -36.25
C SER A 665 33.62 -5.33 -37.70
N GLN A 666 34.00 -6.58 -38.04
CA GLN A 666 33.92 -7.12 -39.42
C GLN A 666 32.48 -7.40 -39.93
N ALA A 667 31.46 -6.74 -39.38
CA ALA A 667 30.07 -7.01 -39.65
C ALA A 667 29.46 -5.96 -40.58
N GLY A 668 29.64 -6.14 -41.89
CA GLY A 668 28.91 -5.36 -42.90
C GLY A 668 27.38 -5.55 -42.76
N ASP A 669 26.70 -4.50 -42.32
CA ASP A 669 25.27 -4.53 -41.98
C ASP A 669 24.37 -4.36 -43.22
N ASN A 670 24.24 -5.44 -44.00
CA ASN A 670 23.40 -5.45 -45.21
C ASN A 670 21.89 -5.22 -44.94
N LYS A 671 21.44 -5.15 -43.68
CA LYS A 671 20.03 -4.91 -43.34
C LYS A 671 19.61 -3.47 -43.63
N VAL A 672 20.49 -2.50 -43.37
CA VAL A 672 20.20 -1.06 -43.53
C VAL A 672 19.74 -0.72 -44.96
N GLY A 673 20.42 -1.26 -45.98
CA GLY A 673 20.05 -1.06 -47.37
C GLY A 673 18.64 -1.56 -47.72
N LYS A 674 18.21 -2.70 -47.16
CA LYS A 674 16.86 -3.22 -47.37
C LYS A 674 15.79 -2.40 -46.63
N THR A 675 16.11 -1.91 -45.43
CA THR A 675 15.21 -1.04 -44.66
C THR A 675 14.95 0.27 -45.39
N LEU A 676 16.01 0.89 -45.93
CA LEU A 676 15.90 2.09 -46.76
C LEU A 676 15.12 1.81 -48.05
N ALA A 677 15.31 0.65 -48.68
CA ALA A 677 14.58 0.28 -49.88
C ALA A 677 13.06 0.16 -49.67
N LYS A 678 12.63 -0.36 -48.50
CA LYS A 678 11.22 -0.46 -48.13
C LYS A 678 10.58 0.90 -47.83
N ARG A 679 11.32 1.81 -47.18
CA ARG A 679 10.80 3.09 -46.67
C ARG A 679 10.87 4.25 -47.67
N LEU A 680 11.78 4.17 -48.64
CA LEU A 680 12.01 5.26 -49.60
C LEU A 680 11.39 4.98 -50.96
N SER A 681 10.82 6.02 -51.57
CA SER A 681 10.39 5.99 -52.97
C SER A 681 11.58 5.74 -53.90
N ARG A 682 11.35 5.20 -55.11
CA ARG A 682 12.43 4.99 -56.09
C ARG A 682 13.21 6.27 -56.38
N GLU A 683 12.54 7.42 -56.42
CA GLU A 683 13.18 8.72 -56.63
C GLU A 683 14.15 9.06 -55.48
N HIS A 684 13.74 8.85 -54.24
CA HIS A 684 14.59 9.10 -53.06
C HIS A 684 15.75 8.10 -52.95
N ARG A 685 15.53 6.84 -53.33
CA ARG A 685 16.59 5.81 -53.37
C ARG A 685 17.70 6.19 -54.36
N LEU A 686 17.35 6.77 -55.51
CA LEU A 686 18.32 7.28 -56.47
C LEU A 686 19.21 8.36 -55.86
N VAL A 687 18.64 9.30 -55.10
CA VAL A 687 19.45 10.36 -54.45
C VAL A 687 20.37 9.81 -53.37
N VAL A 688 19.94 8.79 -52.61
CA VAL A 688 20.82 8.07 -51.69
C VAL A 688 21.93 7.34 -52.46
N GLY A 689 21.62 6.73 -53.60
CA GLY A 689 22.63 6.12 -54.48
C GLY A 689 23.66 7.13 -55.00
N GLU A 690 23.21 8.29 -55.48
CA GLU A 690 24.07 9.41 -55.89
C GLU A 690 25.01 9.85 -54.77
N TYR A 691 24.50 9.93 -53.55
CA TYR A 691 25.28 10.26 -52.37
C TYR A 691 26.36 9.22 -52.05
N LEU A 692 26.03 7.93 -52.11
CA LEU A 692 27.01 6.84 -51.92
C LEU A 692 28.12 6.85 -52.97
N VAL A 693 27.79 7.18 -54.23
CA VAL A 693 28.79 7.38 -55.29
C VAL A 693 29.67 8.59 -54.98
N GLY A 694 29.10 9.67 -54.44
CA GLY A 694 29.84 10.84 -53.98
C GLY A 694 30.82 10.53 -52.84
N ILE A 695 30.44 9.66 -51.90
CA ILE A 695 31.32 9.18 -50.82
C ILE A 695 32.47 8.34 -51.39
N ALA A 696 32.19 7.36 -52.24
CA ALA A 696 33.23 6.53 -52.87
C ALA A 696 34.19 7.33 -53.77
N ALA A 697 33.78 8.52 -54.21
CA ALA A 697 34.59 9.40 -55.03
C ALA A 697 35.48 10.36 -54.21
N ALA A 698 35.44 10.31 -52.87
CA ALA A 698 36.16 11.23 -52.00
C ALA A 698 37.69 11.18 -52.19
N ASP A 699 38.25 10.00 -52.45
CA ASP A 699 39.69 9.75 -52.61
C ASP A 699 40.20 9.92 -54.06
N GLU A 700 39.44 10.67 -54.86
CA GLU A 700 39.67 10.96 -56.28
C GLU A 700 39.72 9.75 -57.22
N VAL A 701 39.81 8.50 -56.74
CA VAL A 701 39.92 7.27 -57.53
C VAL A 701 38.91 6.23 -57.04
N ILE A 702 37.93 5.86 -57.87
CA ILE A 702 37.05 4.72 -57.56
C ILE A 702 37.70 3.44 -58.09
N THR A 703 37.97 2.49 -57.19
CA THR A 703 38.54 1.18 -57.48
C THR A 703 37.51 0.21 -58.06
N SER A 704 37.98 -0.85 -58.72
CA SER A 704 37.07 -1.86 -59.31
C SER A 704 36.26 -2.64 -58.28
N ASP A 705 36.73 -2.72 -57.03
CA ASP A 705 36.06 -3.43 -55.94
C ASP A 705 35.00 -2.54 -55.27
N GLU A 706 35.24 -1.23 -55.13
CA GLU A 706 34.21 -0.27 -54.73
C GLU A 706 33.07 -0.19 -55.75
N VAL A 707 33.35 -0.26 -57.06
CA VAL A 707 32.28 -0.36 -58.07
C VAL A 707 31.43 -1.62 -57.88
N LYS A 708 32.02 -2.75 -57.45
CA LYS A 708 31.25 -3.96 -57.11
C LYS A 708 30.42 -3.76 -55.84
N ALA A 709 30.96 -3.09 -54.83
CA ALA A 709 30.23 -2.77 -53.60
C ALA A 709 29.09 -1.78 -53.86
N LEU A 710 29.30 -0.75 -54.67
CA LEU A 710 28.26 0.16 -55.15
C LEU A 710 27.17 -0.58 -55.93
N ARG A 711 27.53 -1.52 -56.82
CA ARG A 711 26.53 -2.37 -57.50
C ARG A 711 25.72 -3.22 -56.51
N LYS A 712 26.36 -3.72 -55.44
CA LYS A 712 25.68 -4.46 -54.38
C LYS A 712 24.76 -3.56 -53.57
N ALA A 713 25.20 -2.34 -53.22
CA ALA A 713 24.39 -1.34 -52.52
C ALA A 713 23.18 -0.88 -53.36
N TYR A 714 23.36 -0.59 -54.65
CA TYR A 714 22.27 -0.26 -55.58
C TYR A 714 21.26 -1.40 -55.68
N LYS A 715 21.71 -2.66 -55.71
CA LYS A 715 20.82 -3.82 -55.68
C LYS A 715 20.04 -3.93 -54.36
N LEU A 716 20.68 -3.65 -53.22
CA LEU A 716 20.01 -3.61 -51.91
C LEU A 716 18.97 -2.48 -51.82
N LEU A 717 19.25 -1.34 -52.45
CA LEU A 717 18.32 -0.20 -52.62
C LEU A 717 17.27 -0.43 -53.73
N GLU A 718 17.21 -1.61 -54.34
CA GLU A 718 16.30 -1.93 -55.46
C GLU A 718 16.38 -0.92 -56.62
N LEU A 719 17.60 -0.51 -56.99
CA LEU A 719 17.92 0.30 -58.15
C LEU A 719 18.51 -0.57 -59.28
N ASP A 720 18.38 -0.15 -60.54
CA ASP A 720 18.99 -0.88 -61.67
C ASP A 720 20.50 -0.58 -61.71
N SER A 721 21.30 -1.60 -62.00
CA SER A 721 22.72 -1.46 -62.34
C SER A 721 23.00 -0.42 -63.44
N LYS A 722 22.05 -0.19 -64.35
CA LYS A 722 22.14 0.86 -65.38
C LYS A 722 22.12 2.27 -64.80
N ASP A 723 21.37 2.48 -63.72
CA ASP A 723 21.28 3.79 -63.06
C ASP A 723 22.66 4.18 -62.48
N LEU A 724 23.43 3.21 -61.97
CA LEU A 724 24.81 3.41 -61.52
C LEU A 724 25.77 3.69 -62.69
N ASP A 725 25.68 2.90 -63.76
CA ASP A 725 26.54 3.04 -64.94
C ASP A 725 26.34 4.39 -65.64
N ASP A 726 25.09 4.87 -65.73
CA ASP A 726 24.76 6.20 -66.27
C ASP A 726 25.31 7.33 -65.38
N LEU A 727 25.33 7.13 -64.06
CA LEU A 727 25.87 8.10 -63.10
C LEU A 727 27.39 8.20 -63.20
N ILE A 728 28.08 7.07 -63.16
CA ILE A 728 29.54 7.01 -63.33
C ILE A 728 29.94 7.61 -64.69
N SER A 729 29.22 7.28 -65.78
CA SER A 729 29.47 7.83 -67.11
C SER A 729 29.28 9.34 -67.21
N LYS A 730 28.30 9.92 -66.48
CA LYS A 730 28.12 11.38 -66.39
C LYS A 730 29.31 12.05 -65.69
N HIS A 731 29.84 11.41 -64.65
CA HIS A 731 31.01 11.90 -63.92
C HIS A 731 32.32 11.74 -64.72
N GLU A 732 32.45 10.71 -65.55
CA GLU A 732 33.56 10.56 -66.51
C GLU A 732 33.48 11.59 -67.65
N ALA A 733 32.29 11.83 -68.23
CA ALA A 733 32.11 12.70 -69.38
C ALA A 733 32.44 14.19 -69.09
N SER A 734 32.29 14.61 -67.83
CA SER A 734 32.66 15.96 -67.38
C SER A 734 34.16 16.27 -67.56
N LYS A 735 35.05 15.25 -67.55
CA LYS A 735 36.49 15.42 -67.81
C LYS A 735 36.82 15.70 -69.27
N THR A 736 36.08 15.13 -70.21
CA THR A 736 36.39 15.26 -71.66
C THR A 736 36.20 16.68 -72.21
N ALA A 737 35.57 17.58 -71.45
CA ALA A 737 35.42 18.99 -71.84
C ALA A 737 36.60 19.89 -71.42
N SER A 738 37.51 19.46 -70.52
CA SER A 738 38.50 20.36 -69.91
C SER A 738 39.97 19.91 -69.91
N SER A 739 40.33 18.74 -70.45
CA SER A 739 41.77 18.44 -70.64
C SER A 739 42.03 17.53 -71.84
N ALA A 740 42.55 18.12 -72.91
CA ALA A 740 43.25 17.40 -73.95
C ALA A 740 44.74 17.34 -73.56
N VAL A 741 45.25 16.14 -73.26
CA VAL A 741 46.59 15.59 -73.56
C VAL A 741 46.90 14.44 -72.58
N GLY A 742 47.12 13.22 -73.11
CA GLY A 742 48.21 12.34 -72.66
C GLY A 742 47.90 11.04 -71.89
N THR A 743 47.88 9.93 -72.63
CA THR A 743 48.35 8.55 -72.34
C THR A 743 47.70 7.65 -71.29
N ASP A 744 47.39 6.43 -71.78
CA ASP A 744 46.81 5.27 -71.13
C ASP A 744 47.55 4.76 -69.88
N ALA A 745 46.77 4.45 -68.85
CA ALA A 745 46.99 3.34 -67.91
C ALA A 745 45.62 2.72 -67.59
N GLU A 746 45.47 1.42 -67.86
CA GLU A 746 44.24 0.65 -67.60
C GLU A 746 43.98 0.54 -66.09
N GLY A 747 42.79 0.94 -65.63
CA GLY A 747 42.22 0.47 -64.36
C GLY A 747 41.81 1.51 -63.31
N GLU A 748 42.08 2.81 -63.47
CA GLU A 748 41.76 3.83 -62.45
C GLU A 748 40.77 4.89 -62.95
N LEU A 749 39.63 4.97 -62.27
CA LEU A 749 38.51 5.86 -62.54
C LEU A 749 38.67 7.13 -61.69
N ARG A 750 39.28 8.20 -62.23
CA ARG A 750 39.42 9.47 -61.51
C ARG A 750 38.22 10.41 -61.74
N LEU A 751 37.59 10.96 -60.70
CA LEU A 751 36.42 11.88 -60.80
C LEU A 751 36.77 13.36 -60.47
N ASP A 752 35.85 14.30 -60.76
CA ASP A 752 36.04 15.77 -60.64
C ASP A 752 35.52 16.32 -59.30
N HIS A 753 36.44 16.88 -58.50
CA HIS A 753 36.24 17.45 -57.17
C HIS A 753 35.21 18.60 -57.09
N SER A 754 34.98 19.32 -58.21
CA SER A 754 34.03 20.44 -58.27
C SER A 754 32.57 20.01 -58.41
N GLU A 755 32.34 18.82 -58.99
CA GLU A 755 31.00 18.23 -59.17
C GLU A 755 30.61 17.38 -57.95
N ILE A 756 31.57 16.74 -57.28
CA ILE A 756 31.41 16.07 -55.99
C ILE A 756 30.93 17.07 -54.93
N SER A 757 31.56 18.26 -54.88
CA SER A 757 31.12 19.36 -54.00
C SER A 757 29.70 19.87 -54.32
N ARG A 758 29.24 19.72 -55.58
CA ARG A 758 27.88 20.09 -56.00
C ARG A 758 26.86 19.04 -55.52
N ILE A 759 27.14 17.76 -55.71
CA ILE A 759 26.33 16.63 -55.19
C ILE A 759 26.26 16.64 -53.67
N LEU A 760 27.37 16.97 -53.00
CA LEU A 760 27.47 17.14 -51.54
C LEU A 760 26.85 18.46 -51.02
N SER A 761 26.43 19.38 -51.90
CA SER A 761 25.73 20.62 -51.54
C SER A 761 24.22 20.63 -51.85
N GLU A 762 23.77 19.81 -52.81
CA GLU A 762 22.34 19.57 -53.12
C GLU A 762 21.65 18.63 -52.10
N THR A 763 22.41 18.17 -51.10
CA THR A 763 22.14 17.03 -50.20
C THR A 763 21.35 17.37 -48.93
N ARG A 764 21.03 18.64 -48.67
CA ARG A 764 20.08 19.00 -47.59
C ARG A 764 18.68 18.41 -47.85
N ALA A 765 18.34 18.17 -49.12
CA ALA A 765 17.10 17.48 -49.49
C ALA A 765 17.11 16.01 -49.06
N VAL A 766 18.25 15.30 -49.17
CA VAL A 766 18.41 13.90 -48.73
C VAL A 766 18.25 13.77 -47.23
N ALA A 767 18.84 14.71 -46.47
CA ALA A 767 18.71 14.72 -45.03
C ALA A 767 17.23 14.82 -44.60
N GLY A 768 16.47 15.77 -45.16
CA GLY A 768 15.04 15.91 -44.87
C GLY A 768 14.20 14.69 -45.28
N ILE A 769 14.52 14.07 -46.42
CA ILE A 769 13.84 12.86 -46.92
C ILE A 769 14.10 11.65 -46.00
N LEU A 770 15.34 11.47 -45.56
CA LEU A 770 15.71 10.38 -44.67
C LEU A 770 15.16 10.60 -43.26
N GLU A 771 15.16 11.85 -42.76
CA GLU A 771 14.51 12.21 -41.49
C GLU A 771 13.01 11.85 -41.50
N GLU A 772 12.30 12.13 -42.60
CA GLU A 772 10.89 11.77 -42.77
C GLU A 772 10.70 10.25 -42.91
N ALA A 773 11.54 9.55 -43.67
CA ALA A 773 11.44 8.09 -43.79
C ALA A 773 11.74 7.33 -42.48
N MET A 774 12.49 7.96 -41.57
CA MET A 774 12.80 7.42 -40.25
C MET A 774 11.80 7.86 -39.16
N SER A 775 10.74 8.63 -39.50
CA SER A 775 9.69 8.99 -38.54
C SER A 775 8.67 7.89 -38.29
N ASP A 776 8.52 6.95 -39.22
CA ASP A 776 7.54 5.86 -39.13
C ASP A 776 8.17 4.66 -38.41
N VAL A 777 8.17 4.69 -37.09
CA VAL A 777 8.52 3.52 -36.26
C VAL A 777 7.29 2.62 -36.17
N ASP A 778 7.03 1.83 -37.21
CA ASP A 778 6.07 0.73 -37.12
C ASP A 778 6.66 -0.39 -36.25
N GLU A 779 5.98 -0.68 -35.14
CA GLU A 779 6.20 -1.85 -34.29
C GLU A 779 5.66 -3.14 -34.94
N GLU A 780 5.92 -3.42 -36.21
CA GLU A 780 5.43 -4.65 -36.84
C GLU A 780 6.49 -5.27 -37.77
N ASP A 781 6.59 -6.61 -37.69
CA ASP A 781 7.39 -7.55 -38.49
C ASP A 781 8.90 -7.71 -38.20
N GLU A 782 9.24 -8.71 -37.37
CA GLU A 782 10.15 -9.79 -37.80
C GLU A 782 9.71 -11.09 -37.11
N GLY A 783 9.07 -11.96 -37.90
CA GLY A 783 8.45 -13.20 -37.49
C GLY A 783 9.42 -14.30 -37.07
N ASP A 784 8.81 -15.28 -36.42
CA ASP A 784 9.39 -16.52 -35.94
C ASP A 784 10.30 -17.18 -36.98
N ILE A 785 11.53 -17.49 -36.54
CA ILE A 785 12.39 -18.44 -37.25
C ILE A 785 11.83 -19.83 -36.94
N GLU A 786 11.34 -20.47 -37.99
CA GLU A 786 10.89 -21.86 -38.02
C GLU A 786 12.03 -22.80 -37.62
N GLU A 787 11.94 -23.44 -36.45
CA GLU A 787 12.54 -24.75 -36.22
C GLU A 787 11.50 -25.81 -36.63
N GLU A 788 11.82 -26.55 -37.70
CA GLU A 788 11.07 -27.72 -38.14
C GLU A 788 11.03 -28.79 -37.03
N SER A 789 9.85 -29.02 -36.47
CA SER A 789 9.51 -30.33 -35.89
C SER A 789 8.12 -30.74 -36.36
N GLU A 790 8.09 -31.69 -37.29
CA GLU A 790 6.89 -32.36 -37.78
C GLU A 790 6.14 -33.06 -36.64
N MET A 791 4.85 -32.77 -36.45
CA MET A 791 3.82 -33.76 -36.09
C MET A 791 2.43 -33.30 -36.59
N PRO A 792 1.55 -34.23 -37.03
CA PRO A 792 0.43 -33.90 -37.92
C PRO A 792 -0.85 -33.46 -37.20
N GLU A 793 -1.49 -32.48 -37.85
CA GLU A 793 -2.91 -32.30 -38.18
C GLU A 793 -4.02 -32.73 -37.20
N GLY A 794 -4.86 -31.75 -36.86
CA GLY A 794 -6.19 -31.94 -36.29
C GLY A 794 -6.95 -30.61 -36.15
N ASP A 795 -7.65 -30.24 -37.23
CA ASP A 795 -8.51 -29.07 -37.40
C ASP A 795 -9.48 -28.73 -36.25
N CYS A 796 -9.60 -27.44 -35.89
CA CYS A 796 -10.76 -26.57 -36.22
C CYS A 796 -10.79 -25.27 -35.37
N LYS A 797 -11.18 -24.18 -36.03
CA LYS A 797 -11.30 -22.79 -35.58
C LYS A 797 -12.54 -22.50 -34.69
N PRO A 798 -12.64 -21.29 -34.09
CA PRO A 798 -13.30 -21.03 -32.81
C PRO A 798 -14.73 -20.49 -32.93
N ASP A 799 -15.48 -20.52 -31.82
CA ASP A 799 -16.52 -19.52 -31.57
C ASP A 799 -16.64 -19.18 -30.08
N ALA A 800 -16.91 -17.92 -29.81
CA ALA A 800 -16.89 -17.27 -28.50
C ALA A 800 -18.21 -17.48 -27.75
N THR A 801 -18.16 -17.64 -26.43
CA THR A 801 -19.09 -16.98 -25.47
C THR A 801 -18.68 -17.21 -24.03
N ALA A 802 -18.69 -16.14 -23.25
CA ALA A 802 -18.49 -16.12 -21.81
C ALA A 802 -19.67 -16.75 -21.05
N ILE A 803 -19.40 -17.35 -19.89
CA ILE A 803 -20.04 -17.11 -18.57
C ILE A 803 -19.39 -18.05 -17.51
N LYS A 804 -19.23 -17.48 -16.32
CA LYS A 804 -18.73 -17.99 -15.04
C LYS A 804 -19.36 -19.31 -14.57
N ASP A 805 -18.61 -20.13 -13.83
CA ASP A 805 -18.94 -20.47 -12.43
C ASP A 805 -17.86 -21.32 -11.73
N GLU A 806 -17.86 -21.13 -10.41
CA GLU A 806 -16.94 -21.50 -9.35
C GLU A 806 -16.85 -23.00 -9.04
N SER A 807 -15.69 -23.41 -8.50
CA SER A 807 -15.58 -24.13 -7.21
C SER A 807 -14.13 -24.60 -7.01
N ALA A 808 -13.34 -23.80 -6.30
CA ALA A 808 -12.06 -24.23 -5.75
C ALA A 808 -12.11 -24.11 -4.22
N GLU A 809 -11.59 -25.14 -3.58
CA GLU A 809 -11.71 -25.49 -2.18
C GLU A 809 -11.15 -24.42 -1.22
N TYR A 810 -11.92 -24.12 -0.17
CA TYR A 810 -11.50 -23.28 0.95
C TYR A 810 -10.52 -24.05 1.85
N GLY A 811 -9.24 -23.68 1.77
CA GLY A 811 -8.24 -23.97 2.80
C GLY A 811 -8.16 -22.82 3.81
N GLU A 812 -8.33 -23.17 5.08
CA GLU A 812 -7.83 -22.54 6.33
C GLU A 812 -7.54 -21.01 6.33
N THR A 813 -8.49 -20.24 6.88
CA THR A 813 -8.39 -18.78 7.12
C THR A 813 -8.35 -18.40 8.62
N ASP A 814 -7.79 -19.24 9.51
CA ASP A 814 -7.91 -18.98 10.97
C ASP A 814 -6.86 -17.98 11.52
N ASP A 815 -5.78 -17.70 10.78
CA ASP A 815 -4.63 -16.92 11.29
C ASP A 815 -4.59 -15.42 10.92
N GLU A 816 -5.53 -14.85 10.15
CA GLU A 816 -5.35 -13.47 9.61
C GLU A 816 -6.17 -12.32 10.23
N ILE A 817 -7.09 -12.58 11.17
CA ILE A 817 -7.93 -11.53 11.77
C ILE A 817 -7.36 -11.11 13.13
N ASN A 818 -6.46 -10.11 13.12
CA ASN A 818 -5.90 -9.47 14.32
C ASN A 818 -6.76 -8.29 14.81
N ILE A 819 -8.03 -8.58 15.13
CA ILE A 819 -8.91 -7.69 15.91
C ILE A 819 -8.88 -8.15 17.37
N ASP A 820 -9.23 -7.28 18.33
CA ASP A 820 -9.35 -7.69 19.73
C ASP A 820 -10.16 -8.99 19.86
N ALA A 821 -9.62 -9.96 20.61
CA ALA A 821 -10.19 -11.27 20.80
C ALA A 821 -11.66 -11.25 21.28
N ARG A 822 -12.09 -10.16 21.93
CA ARG A 822 -13.49 -9.95 22.35
C ARG A 822 -14.45 -9.72 21.17
N TYR A 823 -13.97 -9.20 20.04
CA TYR A 823 -14.79 -8.89 18.86
C TYR A 823 -14.60 -9.90 17.71
N LYS A 824 -13.49 -10.66 17.66
CA LYS A 824 -13.20 -11.65 16.61
C LYS A 824 -14.35 -12.65 16.39
N PRO A 825 -14.97 -13.26 17.42
CA PRO A 825 -16.09 -14.20 17.22
C PRO A 825 -17.36 -13.53 16.70
N PHE A 826 -17.61 -12.27 17.09
CA PHE A 826 -18.75 -11.50 16.59
C PHE A 826 -18.54 -11.16 15.11
N LEU A 827 -17.34 -10.70 14.73
CA LEU A 827 -16.97 -10.42 13.34
C LEU A 827 -17.15 -11.67 12.44
N LEU A 828 -16.56 -12.81 12.81
CA LEU A 828 -16.70 -14.06 12.04
C LEU A 828 -18.16 -14.50 11.89
N ALA A 829 -18.97 -14.28 12.93
CA ALA A 829 -20.39 -14.61 12.87
C ALA A 829 -21.17 -13.63 11.96
N THR A 830 -20.84 -12.33 11.98
CA THR A 830 -21.43 -11.35 11.05
C THR A 830 -21.09 -11.63 9.60
N LEU A 831 -19.93 -12.26 9.33
CA LEU A 831 -19.48 -12.59 7.98
C LEU A 831 -20.23 -13.78 7.34
N ASN A 832 -21.14 -14.46 8.05
CA ASN A 832 -21.93 -15.53 7.43
C ASN A 832 -23.07 -15.03 6.53
N GLN A 833 -23.37 -13.72 6.56
CA GLN A 833 -24.42 -13.10 5.76
C GLN A 833 -23.92 -11.74 5.24
N SER A 834 -24.31 -11.38 4.02
CA SER A 834 -23.98 -10.08 3.41
C SER A 834 -24.92 -8.95 3.85
N GLU A 835 -26.10 -9.29 4.36
CA GLU A 835 -27.12 -8.34 4.81
C GLU A 835 -27.70 -8.79 6.15
N TRP A 836 -27.88 -7.85 7.07
CA TRP A 836 -28.46 -8.10 8.39
C TRP A 836 -29.60 -7.12 8.69
N ASP A 837 -30.66 -7.63 9.31
CA ASP A 837 -31.64 -6.80 10.02
C ASP A 837 -31.03 -6.33 11.36
N LEU A 838 -31.31 -5.08 11.76
CA LEU A 838 -30.81 -4.50 13.02
C LEU A 838 -31.19 -5.36 14.24
N GLY A 839 -32.35 -6.02 14.22
CA GLY A 839 -32.82 -6.91 15.29
C GLY A 839 -32.00 -8.20 15.38
N ASP A 840 -31.66 -8.78 14.24
CA ASP A 840 -30.90 -10.04 14.16
C ASP A 840 -29.43 -9.82 14.48
N LEU A 841 -28.83 -8.73 13.99
CA LEU A 841 -27.46 -8.34 14.32
C LEU A 841 -27.31 -8.02 15.82
N ARG A 842 -28.34 -7.41 16.43
CA ARG A 842 -28.35 -7.15 17.88
C ARG A 842 -28.47 -8.43 18.69
N ALA A 843 -29.24 -9.42 18.23
CA ALA A 843 -29.32 -10.73 18.87
C ALA A 843 -27.98 -11.48 18.76
N LEU A 844 -27.25 -11.28 17.66
CA LEU A 844 -25.90 -11.80 17.49
C LEU A 844 -24.91 -11.13 18.46
N ALA A 845 -24.92 -9.80 18.57
CA ALA A 845 -24.08 -9.06 19.52
C ALA A 845 -24.32 -9.49 20.98
N ASP A 846 -25.59 -9.68 21.35
CA ASP A 846 -25.98 -10.20 22.67
C ASP A 846 -25.47 -11.63 22.91
N THR A 847 -25.47 -12.48 21.88
CA THR A 847 -24.94 -13.86 21.95
C THR A 847 -23.43 -13.86 22.21
N HIS A 848 -22.71 -12.91 21.61
CA HIS A 848 -21.27 -12.73 21.79
C HIS A 848 -20.89 -11.81 22.98
N LYS A 849 -21.87 -11.31 23.74
CA LYS A 849 -21.69 -10.43 24.94
C LYS A 849 -20.96 -9.12 24.65
N VAL A 850 -21.15 -8.56 23.46
CA VAL A 850 -20.61 -7.25 23.07
C VAL A 850 -21.76 -6.26 22.86
N MET A 851 -21.52 -4.97 23.13
CA MET A 851 -22.50 -3.94 22.79
C MET A 851 -22.44 -3.70 21.27
N LEU A 852 -23.59 -3.78 20.60
CA LEU A 852 -23.68 -3.71 19.13
C LEU A 852 -22.95 -2.48 18.56
N ALA A 853 -23.26 -1.28 19.08
CA ALA A 853 -22.64 -0.03 18.60
C ALA A 853 -21.11 -0.06 18.79
N GLY A 854 -20.63 -0.38 19.98
CA GLY A 854 -19.19 -0.49 20.25
C GLY A 854 -18.49 -1.63 19.52
N ALA A 855 -19.21 -2.66 19.09
CA ALA A 855 -18.67 -3.74 18.27
C ALA A 855 -18.57 -3.33 16.79
N ILE A 856 -19.58 -2.65 16.25
CA ILE A 856 -19.57 -2.09 14.90
C ILE A 856 -18.45 -1.04 14.77
N GLU A 857 -18.35 -0.10 15.71
CA GLU A 857 -17.30 0.93 15.70
C GLU A 857 -15.90 0.30 15.76
N ALA A 858 -15.66 -0.65 16.66
CA ALA A 858 -14.37 -1.31 16.78
C ALA A 858 -14.01 -2.16 15.55
N ILE A 859 -15.01 -2.81 14.92
CA ILE A 859 -14.82 -3.59 13.69
C ILE A 859 -14.55 -2.68 12.49
N ASN A 860 -15.30 -1.58 12.34
CA ASN A 860 -15.10 -0.62 11.26
C ASN A 860 -13.81 0.17 11.41
N GLU A 861 -13.40 0.49 12.64
CA GLU A 861 -12.09 1.12 12.89
C GLU A 861 -10.95 0.15 12.55
N TRP A 862 -11.07 -1.13 12.93
CA TRP A 862 -10.13 -2.17 12.52
C TRP A 862 -10.11 -2.38 11.00
N SER A 863 -11.26 -2.42 10.34
CA SER A 863 -11.34 -2.61 8.89
C SER A 863 -10.81 -1.39 8.14
N MET A 864 -11.06 -0.18 8.64
CA MET A 864 -10.48 1.05 8.11
C MET A 864 -8.96 1.01 8.21
N ASP A 865 -8.41 0.55 9.34
CA ASP A 865 -6.97 0.42 9.54
C ASP A 865 -6.35 -0.63 8.62
N ARG A 866 -7.04 -1.76 8.41
CA ARG A 866 -6.52 -2.91 7.67
C ARG A 866 -6.73 -2.79 6.16
N TYR A 867 -7.92 -2.41 5.75
CA TYR A 867 -8.43 -2.42 4.37
C TYR A 867 -8.76 -1.03 3.82
N GLY A 868 -8.78 0.02 4.66
CA GLY A 868 -8.99 1.40 4.21
C GLY A 868 -10.45 1.78 3.97
N ASP A 869 -11.40 0.92 4.37
CA ASP A 869 -12.84 1.17 4.26
C ASP A 869 -13.61 0.43 5.39
N TRP A 870 -14.87 0.77 5.58
CA TRP A 870 -15.74 0.18 6.60
C TRP A 870 -16.32 -1.16 6.13
N ILE A 871 -16.15 -2.20 6.96
CA ILE A 871 -16.68 -3.53 6.65
C ILE A 871 -18.17 -3.69 6.98
N ILE A 872 -18.68 -2.88 7.91
CA ILE A 872 -20.10 -2.81 8.29
C ILE A 872 -20.63 -1.44 7.90
N GLU A 873 -21.49 -1.37 6.91
CA GLU A 873 -22.18 -0.14 6.52
C GLU A 873 -23.53 -0.03 7.25
N GLU A 874 -23.68 1.01 8.07
CA GLU A 874 -24.92 1.24 8.81
C GLU A 874 -26.05 1.71 7.87
N GLY A 875 -27.08 0.88 7.74
CA GLY A 875 -28.24 1.09 6.86
C GLY A 875 -29.46 0.26 7.28
N ASP A 876 -30.55 0.33 6.51
CA ASP A 876 -31.72 -0.55 6.64
C ASP A 876 -32.00 -1.21 5.28
N PRO A 877 -31.47 -2.43 5.02
CA PRO A 877 -30.72 -3.31 5.94
C PRO A 877 -29.25 -2.91 6.14
N ILE A 878 -28.61 -3.45 7.18
CA ILE A 878 -27.16 -3.29 7.46
C ILE A 878 -26.38 -4.17 6.48
N GLN A 879 -25.37 -3.61 5.80
CA GLN A 879 -24.60 -4.33 4.80
C GLN A 879 -23.20 -4.69 5.31
N ILE A 880 -22.76 -5.90 4.99
CA ILE A 880 -21.41 -6.40 5.30
C ILE A 880 -20.62 -6.51 4.00
N ARG A 881 -19.54 -5.73 3.89
CA ARG A 881 -18.67 -5.63 2.72
C ARG A 881 -17.65 -6.77 2.70
N HIS A 882 -18.07 -7.93 2.19
CA HIS A 882 -17.20 -9.11 2.03
C HIS A 882 -16.02 -8.89 1.08
N ASP A 883 -16.20 -8.01 0.11
CA ASP A 883 -15.20 -7.64 -0.89
C ASP A 883 -13.90 -7.08 -0.27
N LEU A 884 -13.99 -6.45 0.91
CA LEU A 884 -12.82 -5.96 1.64
C LEU A 884 -11.96 -7.08 2.22
N LEU A 885 -12.54 -8.28 2.44
CA LEU A 885 -11.81 -9.47 2.89
C LEU A 885 -11.34 -10.35 1.74
N GLU A 886 -12.00 -10.27 0.58
CA GLU A 886 -11.69 -11.01 -0.64
C GLU A 886 -10.53 -10.40 -1.46
N GLU A 887 -10.06 -9.18 -1.14
CA GLU A 887 -8.90 -8.54 -1.80
C GLU A 887 -7.55 -9.27 -1.58
N LYS A 888 -7.59 -10.44 -0.96
CA LYS A 888 -6.58 -11.50 -1.05
C LYS A 888 -7.15 -12.75 -1.72
N ILE A 889 -7.46 -12.68 -3.02
CA ILE A 889 -7.36 -13.83 -3.93
C ILE A 889 -6.64 -13.39 -5.19
#